data_AF-A0A8J2Q3M5-F1
#
_entry.id   AF-A0A8J2Q3M5-F1
#
_cell.length_a   1.000
_cell.length_b   1.000
_cell.length_c   1.000
_cell.angle_alpha   90.00
_cell.angle_beta   90.00
_cell.angle_gamma   90.00
#
_symmetry.space_group_name_H-M   'P 1'
#
loop_
_entity.id
_entity.type
_entity.pdbx_description
1 polymer ?
#
loop_
_entity_poly.entity_id
_entity_poly.type
_entity_poly.pdbx_seq_one_letter_code
_entity_poly.pdbx_strand_id
1 'polypeptide(L)'
;MKLVHLNIFLLFTTVALCYENNTSLQHPLATPPLPESIKALFASGQDRIRCLMISTADIAYICEHYSKFYADKADDSVVVPLITCSKSTPIVATITASVALVRHLGSCNWINMYIQWSTYWSLNHASDTDLHAMSSNSVEFQRTKRRIIDFENDAWKPQLTPRKIQVSGSHFKLAGITVPPLIIFKKNTYEIEGGTFPAFFSTIGSYYNFTFQIDTNRFKEQGQGRKSANGTWSGVIGGLVRKEFDATFMGHQVSRYPYLFHSIPLYYDEAGFVVAQPAVHVSWYALVTPFTPLLWLFSFVALVAQMVTCYVILSVRIKMGQEHEQTKGNLIWNSWDIPYTICVEQGPDIPNCLIKLVLLWSVAWMIVTSGYKDKLLATLTFPELNFVPTKLRDLNEHPEYRILLEGFLISFRLNHSKNPDIEPLKHRLVLQDPKAVNSTKCVLAATTEENTVCMGFKPFLLMAVATNATINDDYVTSVMSDDILPQVHISVGLQKHSTVAVDFERMSSSYKESFLYEKSKESVMTTYKKIGKNWLNQGNPELQSKLQNIMDAQNGGLMKLTNRHFLVVYIFYVVSMPIATFVFAFELHIRKNHKNPRTNCPEPQNNSEVVTRVDESQEEKCSIVEVTENITILKEKLQGGKSSDMDKETEKTNIILRLIVHHYRPHNTVKSAEQIEREKWLLPGVRFNRWVLLPAAVVIQFCVGSLYAWSVFNHAVDLFIYGHNEFNMAPTTFYIACGFLGTAAAALGPWLERKGPLLACFVGITIFCSGHFLTALGIFLRQIWLVFFGYGVLGGIGTGLCYISPVSALQKWFPDRRGMASGFAVCGFGAGSIAVAKISIPLMESVGLPMTFVVLGSIHLVVMSTGALVLRTPPPDFVVNGMRSDGSLVSDAYDSNQYQFNMEETTRQEPTDGRLTLIESLTSKDFRLIFIMIMSNVLFGVCCFSRLSNMVTDIFGRSANEASTIVSINGGFNLGGRLLFATISDYLGRKSCYMIMLTIQLLVVACFSTVTSGKAYWAFIMSIWTVAMCYGGGFGTIPAYLTDRFGPQNTGPCHGVILVAWSLAGVGGGMIYITVFNIVIKYGYTASDPYPYNVNSWWILAFIAIGWICLLFISPTKKDIIFRENIRSLLSKVVR
;
A
#
# COMPACT_ATOMS: atom_id res chain seq x y z
N MET A 1 -21.23 -28.13 5.46
CA MET A 1 -22.42 -27.75 4.68
C MET A 1 -22.41 -26.31 4.15
N LYS A 2 -22.01 -25.27 4.91
CA LYS A 2 -21.98 -23.88 4.38
C LYS A 2 -20.83 -23.53 3.41
N LEU A 3 -19.74 -24.31 3.35
CA LEU A 3 -18.65 -24.12 2.36
C LEU A 3 -18.94 -24.77 0.99
N VAL A 4 -19.74 -25.84 0.96
CA VAL A 4 -20.09 -26.56 -0.28
C VAL A 4 -21.04 -25.73 -1.16
N HIS A 5 -21.89 -24.90 -0.55
CA HIS A 5 -22.74 -23.97 -1.28
C HIS A 5 -21.97 -22.85 -2.00
N LEU A 6 -20.78 -22.46 -1.53
CA LEU A 6 -20.01 -21.37 -2.15
C LEU A 6 -19.31 -21.81 -3.45
N ASN A 7 -18.81 -23.04 -3.49
CA ASN A 7 -18.18 -23.60 -4.70
C ASN A 7 -19.22 -24.02 -5.76
N ILE A 8 -20.40 -24.48 -5.34
CA ILE A 8 -21.53 -24.72 -6.24
C ILE A 8 -22.06 -23.39 -6.81
N PHE A 9 -22.04 -22.31 -6.03
CA PHE A 9 -22.45 -20.98 -6.49
C PHE A 9 -21.49 -20.38 -7.54
N LEU A 10 -20.17 -20.61 -7.40
CA LEU A 10 -19.16 -20.22 -8.41
C LEU A 10 -19.28 -21.03 -9.70
N LEU A 11 -19.61 -22.32 -9.61
CA LEU A 11 -19.86 -23.16 -10.78
C LEU A 11 -21.16 -22.74 -11.50
N PHE A 12 -22.22 -22.43 -10.76
CA PHE A 12 -23.49 -21.95 -11.30
C PHE A 12 -23.40 -20.54 -11.89
N THR A 13 -22.57 -19.64 -11.35
CA THR A 13 -22.39 -18.28 -11.93
C THR A 13 -21.58 -18.32 -13.23
N THR A 14 -20.63 -19.25 -13.35
CA THR A 14 -19.88 -19.44 -14.61
C THR A 14 -20.75 -20.06 -15.71
N VAL A 15 -21.69 -20.95 -15.35
CA VAL A 15 -22.67 -21.53 -16.27
C VAL A 15 -23.81 -20.55 -16.60
N ALA A 16 -24.25 -19.72 -15.64
CA ALA A 16 -25.29 -18.71 -15.84
C ALA A 16 -24.86 -17.57 -16.78
N LEU A 17 -23.58 -17.15 -16.73
CA LEU A 17 -23.03 -16.14 -17.65
C LEU A 17 -22.93 -16.63 -19.10
N CYS A 18 -22.94 -17.94 -19.36
CA CYS A 18 -23.07 -18.49 -20.72
C CYS A 18 -24.53 -18.59 -21.20
N TYR A 19 -25.51 -18.48 -20.31
CA TYR A 19 -26.93 -18.70 -20.62
C TYR A 19 -27.71 -17.40 -20.90
N GLU A 20 -27.16 -16.23 -20.56
CA GLU A 20 -27.90 -14.96 -20.57
C GLU A 20 -27.87 -14.19 -21.91
N ASN A 21 -27.37 -14.78 -23.00
CA ASN A 21 -27.41 -14.13 -24.32
C ASN A 21 -27.65 -15.08 -25.50
N ASN A 22 -28.62 -16.00 -25.37
CA ASN A 22 -29.14 -16.75 -26.51
C ASN A 22 -30.66 -16.92 -26.41
N THR A 23 -31.40 -15.88 -26.83
CA THR A 23 -32.82 -16.03 -27.20
C THR A 23 -32.91 -16.59 -28.62
N SER A 24 -32.76 -17.91 -28.77
CA SER A 24 -33.47 -18.75 -29.75
C SER A 24 -32.79 -20.11 -29.89
N LEU A 25 -33.27 -21.13 -29.17
CA LEU A 25 -33.31 -22.52 -29.63
C LEU A 25 -34.10 -23.35 -28.60
N GLN A 26 -35.26 -23.84 -29.04
CA GLN A 26 -36.08 -24.80 -28.31
C GLN A 26 -35.45 -26.19 -28.45
N HIS A 27 -34.98 -26.81 -27.36
CA HIS A 27 -35.10 -28.25 -27.04
C HIS A 27 -34.41 -28.56 -25.69
N PRO A 28 -35.04 -29.28 -24.75
CA PRO A 28 -34.42 -29.64 -23.47
C PRO A 28 -33.59 -30.93 -23.62
N LEU A 29 -32.29 -30.90 -23.29
CA LEU A 29 -31.45 -32.09 -23.15
C LEU A 29 -31.20 -32.38 -21.66
N ALA A 30 -31.45 -33.62 -21.25
CA ALA A 30 -31.41 -34.09 -19.86
C ALA A 30 -29.98 -34.20 -19.29
N THR A 31 -29.85 -33.95 -17.98
CA THR A 31 -28.61 -34.08 -17.20
C THR A 31 -28.23 -35.56 -16.93
N PRO A 32 -26.94 -35.94 -16.98
CA PRO A 32 -26.52 -37.31 -16.70
C PRO A 32 -26.37 -37.59 -15.18
N PRO A 33 -26.55 -38.84 -14.72
CA PRO A 33 -26.45 -39.19 -13.30
C PRO A 33 -24.99 -39.34 -12.82
N LEU A 34 -24.76 -39.07 -11.54
CA LEU A 34 -23.45 -39.14 -10.87
C LEU A 34 -22.86 -40.58 -10.84
N PRO A 35 -21.52 -40.77 -10.95
CA PRO A 35 -20.86 -42.08 -10.90
C PRO A 35 -21.06 -42.81 -9.56
N GLU A 36 -21.21 -44.14 -9.61
CA GLU A 36 -21.47 -44.98 -8.43
C GLU A 36 -20.36 -44.97 -7.37
N SER A 37 -19.09 -44.71 -7.76
CA SER A 37 -17.96 -44.62 -6.82
C SER A 37 -18.10 -43.48 -5.81
N ILE A 38 -18.75 -42.37 -6.20
CA ILE A 38 -19.03 -41.23 -5.32
C ILE A 38 -20.25 -41.52 -4.45
N LYS A 39 -21.25 -42.25 -4.95
CA LYS A 39 -22.40 -42.69 -4.14
C LYS A 39 -21.99 -43.65 -3.03
N ALA A 40 -21.02 -44.53 -3.29
CA ALA A 40 -20.45 -45.44 -2.29
C ALA A 40 -19.76 -44.68 -1.14
N LEU A 41 -19.10 -43.56 -1.43
CA LEU A 41 -18.39 -42.73 -0.44
C LEU A 41 -19.33 -41.97 0.51
N PHE A 42 -20.56 -41.72 0.08
CA PHE A 42 -21.60 -41.12 0.93
C PHE A 42 -22.43 -42.17 1.71
N ALA A 43 -22.35 -43.46 1.33
CA ALA A 43 -23.14 -44.53 1.94
C ALA A 43 -22.47 -45.17 3.17
N SER A 44 -21.15 -45.06 3.34
CA SER A 44 -20.45 -45.60 4.52
C SER A 44 -20.47 -44.60 5.69
N GLY A 45 -21.58 -44.55 6.41
CA GLY A 45 -21.69 -43.77 7.64
C GLY A 45 -20.94 -44.44 8.80
N GLN A 46 -19.66 -44.09 9.01
CA GLN A 46 -19.00 -44.19 10.31
C GLN A 46 -17.75 -43.28 10.37
N ASP A 47 -17.57 -42.66 11.54
CA ASP A 47 -16.50 -41.76 11.97
C ASP A 47 -16.53 -40.28 11.53
N ARG A 48 -17.21 -39.49 12.38
CA ARG A 48 -17.09 -38.02 12.44
C ARG A 48 -15.70 -37.66 12.98
N ILE A 49 -14.94 -36.89 12.17
CA ILE A 49 -13.75 -36.04 12.44
C ILE A 49 -12.57 -36.25 11.46
N ARG A 50 -12.63 -37.19 10.49
CA ARG A 50 -11.59 -37.30 9.43
C ARG A 50 -11.95 -36.80 8.02
N CYS A 51 -13.13 -36.23 7.80
CA CYS A 51 -13.53 -35.73 6.46
C CYS A 51 -13.19 -34.24 6.26
N LEU A 52 -11.92 -33.92 6.03
CA LEU A 52 -11.54 -32.56 5.61
C LEU A 52 -10.20 -32.49 4.86
N MET A 53 -10.01 -33.33 3.83
CA MET A 53 -9.11 -33.03 2.72
C MET A 53 -9.59 -33.78 1.47
N ILE A 54 -10.22 -33.06 0.52
CA ILE A 54 -10.29 -33.52 -0.87
C ILE A 54 -9.03 -32.96 -1.53
N SER A 55 -8.21 -33.83 -2.10
CA SER A 55 -6.94 -33.40 -2.70
C SER A 55 -7.19 -32.68 -4.02
N THR A 56 -6.28 -31.79 -4.41
CA THR A 56 -6.33 -31.09 -5.71
C THR A 56 -6.27 -32.04 -6.91
N ALA A 57 -5.80 -33.28 -6.73
CA ALA A 57 -5.79 -34.31 -7.74
C ALA A 57 -7.20 -34.85 -8.07
N ASP A 58 -8.09 -34.93 -7.06
CA ASP A 58 -9.45 -35.44 -7.22
C ASP A 58 -10.33 -34.46 -8.01
N ILE A 59 -10.08 -33.16 -7.85
CA ILE A 59 -10.75 -32.09 -8.62
C ILE A 59 -10.27 -32.09 -10.07
N ALA A 60 -8.98 -32.33 -10.31
CA ALA A 60 -8.43 -32.44 -11.67
C ALA A 60 -9.03 -33.63 -12.43
N TYR A 61 -9.20 -34.78 -11.76
CA TYR A 61 -9.79 -35.98 -12.35
C TYR A 61 -11.27 -35.77 -12.75
N ILE A 62 -12.06 -35.07 -11.92
CA ILE A 62 -13.46 -34.75 -12.23
C ILE A 62 -13.57 -33.80 -13.43
N CYS A 63 -12.69 -32.80 -13.53
CA CYS A 63 -12.66 -31.87 -14.67
C CYS A 63 -12.26 -32.56 -15.98
N GLU A 64 -11.32 -33.50 -15.94
CA GLU A 64 -10.88 -34.27 -17.12
C GLU A 64 -11.98 -35.20 -17.64
N HIS A 65 -12.76 -35.81 -16.74
CA HIS A 65 -13.83 -36.74 -17.13
C HIS A 65 -15.04 -36.02 -17.76
N TYR A 66 -15.40 -34.85 -17.25
CA TYR A 66 -16.47 -34.02 -17.84
C TYR A 66 -16.05 -33.38 -19.17
N SER A 67 -14.77 -33.03 -19.32
CA SER A 67 -14.20 -32.55 -20.59
C SER A 67 -14.30 -33.60 -21.70
N LYS A 68 -13.99 -34.86 -21.42
CA LYS A 68 -14.11 -35.96 -22.39
C LYS A 68 -15.55 -36.24 -22.82
N PHE A 69 -16.51 -36.21 -21.89
CA PHE A 69 -17.92 -36.49 -22.19
C PHE A 69 -18.56 -35.50 -23.19
N TYR A 70 -18.10 -34.23 -23.20
CA TYR A 70 -18.58 -33.22 -24.15
C TYR A 70 -17.81 -33.19 -25.47
N ALA A 71 -16.55 -33.67 -25.49
CA ALA A 71 -15.76 -33.78 -26.72
C ALA A 71 -16.31 -34.87 -27.66
N ASP A 72 -16.81 -35.99 -27.11
CA ASP A 72 -17.36 -37.11 -27.89
C ASP A 72 -18.73 -36.83 -28.54
N LYS A 73 -19.33 -35.66 -28.30
CA LYS A 73 -20.66 -35.28 -28.83
C LYS A 73 -20.65 -34.07 -29.77
N ALA A 74 -19.49 -33.51 -30.10
CA ALA A 74 -19.38 -32.37 -31.00
C ALA A 74 -19.22 -32.84 -32.45
N ASP A 75 -20.12 -32.41 -33.35
CA ASP A 75 -20.02 -32.65 -34.80
C ASP A 75 -18.74 -32.03 -35.39
N ASP A 76 -18.18 -32.71 -36.40
CA ASP A 76 -16.88 -32.49 -37.08
C ASP A 76 -16.61 -31.09 -37.69
N SER A 77 -17.46 -30.09 -37.45
CA SER A 77 -17.25 -28.71 -37.90
C SER A 77 -16.70 -27.76 -36.82
N VAL A 78 -16.53 -28.24 -35.58
CA VAL A 78 -16.05 -27.43 -34.46
C VAL A 78 -14.82 -28.08 -33.80
N VAL A 79 -13.62 -27.63 -34.20
CA VAL A 79 -12.38 -28.02 -33.53
C VAL A 79 -12.18 -27.14 -32.30
N VAL A 80 -12.48 -27.69 -31.12
CA VAL A 80 -12.17 -27.07 -29.82
C VAL A 80 -10.73 -27.44 -29.43
N PRO A 81 -9.81 -26.48 -29.19
CA PRO A 81 -8.46 -26.81 -28.75
C PRO A 81 -8.49 -27.31 -27.29
N LEU A 82 -7.89 -28.48 -27.04
CA LEU A 82 -7.65 -29.01 -25.70
C LEU A 82 -6.74 -28.05 -24.91
N ILE A 83 -7.26 -27.45 -23.85
CA ILE A 83 -6.47 -26.68 -22.89
C ILE A 83 -6.04 -27.62 -21.77
N THR A 84 -4.78 -28.05 -21.78
CA THR A 84 -4.13 -28.61 -20.59
C THR A 84 -3.81 -27.46 -19.64
N CYS A 85 -4.42 -27.46 -18.44
CA CYS A 85 -4.16 -26.50 -17.38
C CYS A 85 -2.68 -26.50 -16.96
N SER A 86 -1.92 -25.47 -17.36
CA SER A 86 -0.69 -25.07 -16.67
C SER A 86 -0.96 -23.78 -15.87
N LYS A 87 -0.27 -23.64 -14.73
CA LYS A 87 -0.60 -22.75 -13.59
C LYS A 87 -0.52 -21.23 -13.84
N SER A 88 -0.46 -20.75 -15.08
CA SER A 88 -0.31 -19.32 -15.35
C SER A 88 -0.80 -18.96 -16.75
N THR A 89 -2.03 -18.42 -16.87
CA THR A 89 -2.38 -17.25 -17.71
C THR A 89 -3.91 -17.05 -17.87
N PRO A 90 -4.51 -16.02 -17.24
CA PRO A 90 -5.88 -15.55 -17.56
C PRO A 90 -5.95 -14.75 -18.88
N ILE A 91 -4.80 -14.28 -19.36
CA ILE A 91 -4.67 -13.38 -20.52
C ILE A 91 -4.98 -14.10 -21.84
N VAL A 92 -4.59 -15.37 -21.97
CA VAL A 92 -4.83 -16.17 -23.19
C VAL A 92 -6.32 -16.44 -23.38
N ALA A 93 -7.05 -16.79 -22.32
CA ALA A 93 -8.51 -16.97 -22.36
C ALA A 93 -9.26 -15.70 -22.78
N THR A 94 -8.74 -14.53 -22.40
CA THR A 94 -9.35 -13.23 -22.69
C THR A 94 -9.10 -12.81 -24.15
N ILE A 95 -7.92 -13.10 -24.70
CA ILE A 95 -7.55 -12.79 -26.10
C ILE A 95 -8.30 -13.71 -27.08
N THR A 96 -8.41 -15.00 -26.78
CA THR A 96 -9.14 -15.95 -27.66
C THR A 96 -10.65 -15.69 -27.64
N ALA A 97 -11.22 -15.34 -26.48
CA ALA A 97 -12.62 -14.91 -26.37
C ALA A 97 -12.89 -13.60 -27.13
N SER A 98 -11.94 -12.65 -27.12
CA SER A 98 -12.06 -11.38 -27.83
C SER A 98 -11.99 -11.54 -29.35
N VAL A 99 -11.12 -12.43 -29.86
CA VAL A 99 -11.01 -12.71 -31.31
C VAL A 99 -12.22 -13.49 -31.84
N ALA A 100 -12.80 -14.38 -31.03
CA ALA A 100 -14.05 -15.08 -31.38
C ALA A 100 -15.26 -14.12 -31.41
N LEU A 101 -15.31 -13.15 -30.50
CA LEU A 101 -16.36 -12.12 -30.42
C LEU A 101 -16.32 -11.15 -31.63
N VAL A 102 -15.13 -10.84 -32.15
CA VAL A 102 -14.92 -9.93 -33.29
C VAL A 102 -15.31 -10.55 -34.64
N ARG A 103 -15.28 -11.88 -34.78
CA ARG A 103 -15.77 -12.55 -36.00
C ARG A 103 -17.30 -12.45 -36.16
N HIS A 104 -18.02 -12.18 -35.06
CA HIS A 104 -19.48 -12.06 -35.03
C HIS A 104 -20.00 -10.62 -35.20
N LEU A 105 -19.17 -9.60 -35.04
CA LEU A 105 -19.58 -8.19 -35.07
C LEU A 105 -18.95 -7.47 -36.26
N GLY A 106 -19.70 -7.39 -37.35
CA GLY A 106 -19.28 -6.73 -38.59
C GLY A 106 -19.01 -5.22 -38.44
N SER A 107 -17.91 -4.79 -39.07
CA SER A 107 -17.64 -3.44 -39.61
C SER A 107 -17.81 -2.22 -38.69
N CYS A 108 -16.79 -1.90 -37.89
CA CYS A 108 -16.56 -0.55 -37.36
C CYS A 108 -15.06 -0.17 -37.38
N ASN A 109 -14.71 0.92 -38.09
CA ASN A 109 -13.32 1.36 -38.31
C ASN A 109 -12.57 1.83 -37.04
N TRP A 110 -13.28 2.22 -35.98
CA TRP A 110 -12.66 2.67 -34.72
C TRP A 110 -12.07 1.52 -33.89
N ILE A 111 -12.65 0.32 -34.01
CA ILE A 111 -12.18 -0.88 -33.29
C ILE A 111 -10.88 -1.40 -33.90
N ASN A 112 -10.71 -1.29 -35.22
CA ASN A 112 -9.44 -1.63 -35.89
C ASN A 112 -8.29 -0.72 -35.44
N MET A 113 -8.55 0.57 -35.17
CA MET A 113 -7.53 1.51 -34.70
C MET A 113 -7.13 1.21 -33.24
N TYR A 114 -8.08 0.83 -32.39
CA TYR A 114 -7.82 0.42 -31.00
C TYR A 114 -7.09 -0.92 -30.92
N ILE A 115 -7.43 -1.88 -31.78
CA ILE A 115 -6.72 -3.15 -31.90
C ILE A 115 -5.30 -2.91 -32.45
N GLN A 116 -5.11 -2.06 -33.45
CA GLN A 116 -3.76 -1.73 -33.96
C GLN A 116 -2.89 -1.08 -32.88
N TRP A 117 -3.46 -0.16 -32.10
CA TRP A 117 -2.74 0.51 -31.02
C TRP A 117 -2.45 -0.43 -29.85
N SER A 118 -3.40 -1.28 -29.45
CA SER A 118 -3.21 -2.26 -28.36
C SER A 118 -2.25 -3.38 -28.75
N THR A 119 -2.29 -3.86 -29.99
CA THR A 119 -1.38 -4.90 -30.48
C THR A 119 0.06 -4.36 -30.61
N TYR A 120 0.22 -3.11 -31.07
CA TYR A 120 1.51 -2.41 -31.10
C TYR A 120 2.07 -2.15 -29.69
N TRP A 121 1.21 -1.80 -28.75
CA TRP A 121 1.60 -1.58 -27.35
C TRP A 121 1.99 -2.90 -26.65
N SER A 122 1.22 -3.98 -26.86
CA SER A 122 1.50 -5.30 -26.28
C SER A 122 2.74 -5.99 -26.86
N LEU A 123 3.03 -5.81 -28.16
CA LEU A 123 4.25 -6.36 -28.78
C LEU A 123 5.54 -5.67 -28.31
N ASN A 124 5.46 -4.39 -27.95
CA ASN A 124 6.62 -3.62 -27.45
C ASN A 124 6.88 -3.82 -25.94
N HIS A 125 5.97 -4.49 -25.21
CA HIS A 125 6.06 -4.66 -23.75
C HIS A 125 5.96 -6.12 -23.28
N ALA A 126 5.91 -7.09 -24.20
CA ALA A 126 5.96 -8.51 -23.88
C ALA A 126 7.39 -8.93 -23.49
N SER A 127 7.52 -9.72 -22.42
CA SER A 127 8.81 -10.31 -22.03
C SER A 127 9.25 -11.38 -23.05
N ASP A 128 10.56 -11.58 -23.25
CA ASP A 128 11.09 -12.60 -24.19
C ASP A 128 10.58 -14.02 -23.88
N THR A 129 10.20 -14.28 -22.62
CA THR A 129 9.54 -15.50 -22.13
C THR A 129 8.11 -15.70 -22.67
N ASP A 130 7.33 -14.63 -22.82
CA ASP A 130 5.97 -14.68 -23.37
C ASP A 130 5.98 -14.90 -24.90
N LEU A 131 6.99 -14.33 -25.57
CA LEU A 131 7.22 -14.49 -27.01
C LEU A 131 7.68 -15.90 -27.39
N HIS A 132 8.47 -16.56 -26.52
CA HIS A 132 8.92 -17.94 -26.76
C HIS A 132 7.77 -18.96 -26.65
N ALA A 133 6.85 -18.79 -25.69
CA ALA A 133 5.66 -19.65 -25.56
C ALA A 133 4.67 -19.47 -26.73
N MET A 134 4.63 -18.29 -27.36
CA MET A 134 3.82 -18.02 -28.55
C MET A 134 4.43 -18.51 -29.87
N SER A 135 5.76 -18.73 -29.92
CA SER A 135 6.51 -18.88 -31.17
C SER A 135 6.37 -20.24 -31.87
N SER A 136 5.87 -21.29 -31.20
CA SER A 136 6.01 -22.65 -31.71
C SER A 136 4.88 -23.14 -32.61
N ASN A 137 3.65 -22.59 -32.56
CA ASN A 137 2.51 -23.27 -33.24
C ASN A 137 1.45 -22.41 -33.95
N SER A 138 1.51 -21.07 -33.96
CA SER A 138 0.45 -20.29 -34.67
C SER A 138 0.92 -19.76 -36.03
N VAL A 139 0.44 -20.41 -37.10
CA VAL A 139 0.61 -20.00 -38.50
C VAL A 139 0.07 -18.58 -38.75
N GLU A 140 -0.95 -18.18 -37.98
CA GLU A 140 -1.56 -16.85 -38.02
C GLU A 140 -0.59 -15.74 -37.58
N PHE A 141 0.19 -15.95 -36.50
CA PHE A 141 1.12 -14.94 -35.98
C PHE A 141 2.29 -14.67 -36.94
N GLN A 142 2.82 -15.72 -37.58
CA GLN A 142 3.86 -15.57 -38.60
C GLN A 142 3.36 -14.86 -39.86
N ARG A 143 2.09 -15.04 -40.23
CA ARG A 143 1.45 -14.30 -41.33
C ARG A 143 1.20 -12.84 -40.99
N THR A 144 0.77 -12.54 -39.77
CA THR A 144 0.56 -11.16 -39.30
C THR A 144 1.87 -10.40 -39.17
N LYS A 145 2.92 -11.06 -38.66
CA LYS A 145 4.28 -10.50 -38.63
C LYS A 145 4.81 -10.21 -40.04
N ARG A 146 4.61 -11.13 -41.00
CA ARG A 146 4.94 -10.86 -42.42
C ARG A 146 4.15 -9.68 -42.99
N ARG A 147 2.84 -9.61 -42.76
CA ARG A 147 2.01 -8.50 -43.26
C ARG A 147 2.40 -7.14 -42.67
N ILE A 148 2.83 -7.08 -41.41
CA ILE A 148 3.34 -5.86 -40.79
C ILE A 148 4.69 -5.46 -41.40
N ILE A 149 5.59 -6.43 -41.61
CA ILE A 149 6.89 -6.21 -42.26
C ILE A 149 6.70 -5.77 -43.73
N ASP A 150 5.76 -6.38 -44.45
CA ASP A 150 5.44 -6.03 -45.84
C ASP A 150 4.80 -4.63 -45.91
N PHE A 151 3.93 -4.29 -44.96
CA PHE A 151 3.32 -2.96 -44.85
C PHE A 151 4.33 -1.86 -44.46
N GLU A 152 5.27 -2.14 -43.56
CA GLU A 152 6.38 -1.22 -43.26
C GLU A 152 7.31 -1.02 -44.45
N ASN A 153 7.57 -2.06 -45.24
CA ASN A 153 8.38 -1.96 -46.46
C ASN A 153 7.67 -1.20 -47.59
N ASP A 154 6.32 -1.27 -47.67
CA ASP A 154 5.54 -0.55 -48.69
C ASP A 154 5.16 0.90 -48.29
N ALA A 155 4.94 1.17 -47.00
CA ALA A 155 4.58 2.50 -46.50
C ALA A 155 5.78 3.49 -46.44
N TRP A 156 7.01 2.96 -46.42
CA TRP A 156 8.24 3.75 -46.30
C TRP A 156 9.12 3.70 -47.57
N LYS A 157 8.53 3.93 -48.74
CA LYS A 157 9.34 4.26 -49.93
C LYS A 157 9.93 5.67 -49.72
N PRO A 158 11.27 5.82 -49.66
CA PRO A 158 11.89 7.11 -49.39
C PRO A 158 11.56 8.09 -50.52
N GLN A 159 10.74 9.10 -50.24
CA GLN A 159 10.48 10.20 -51.16
C GLN A 159 11.63 11.21 -51.09
N LEU A 160 12.80 10.81 -51.59
CA LEU A 160 13.90 11.76 -51.84
C LEU A 160 13.39 12.74 -52.92
N THR A 161 13.10 14.00 -52.60
CA THR A 161 12.52 14.92 -53.61
C THR A 161 13.52 15.20 -54.75
N PRO A 162 13.16 14.98 -56.03
CA PRO A 162 14.06 15.21 -57.14
C PRO A 162 14.19 16.71 -57.39
N ARG A 163 15.34 17.29 -57.00
CA ARG A 163 15.79 18.61 -57.45
C ARG A 163 17.10 18.44 -58.21
N LYS A 164 17.36 19.27 -59.22
CA LYS A 164 18.65 19.29 -59.92
C LYS A 164 19.77 19.61 -58.92
N ILE A 165 20.66 18.64 -58.69
CA ILE A 165 21.86 18.76 -57.85
C ILE A 165 23.08 18.79 -58.78
N GLN A 166 24.13 19.56 -58.46
CA GLN A 166 25.32 19.72 -59.33
C GLN A 166 26.20 18.45 -59.42
N VAL A 167 25.92 17.45 -58.59
CA VAL A 167 26.75 16.26 -58.37
C VAL A 167 26.60 15.19 -59.46
N SER A 168 25.53 15.23 -60.26
CA SER A 168 25.23 14.22 -61.29
C SER A 168 26.36 14.09 -62.32
N GLY A 169 26.89 12.87 -62.50
CA GLY A 169 27.98 12.54 -63.41
C GLY A 169 29.39 12.67 -62.83
N SER A 170 29.54 13.06 -61.56
CA SER A 170 30.85 13.22 -60.90
C SER A 170 31.43 11.89 -60.39
N HIS A 171 32.76 11.84 -60.21
CA HIS A 171 33.47 10.73 -59.58
C HIS A 171 34.22 11.22 -58.33
N PHE A 172 33.94 10.65 -57.16
CA PHE A 172 34.52 11.08 -55.88
C PHE A 172 35.57 10.10 -55.33
N LYS A 173 36.70 10.64 -54.86
CA LYS A 173 37.70 9.90 -54.08
C LYS A 173 37.41 10.05 -52.59
N LEU A 174 37.05 8.96 -51.94
CA LEU A 174 36.68 8.93 -50.53
C LEU A 174 37.80 8.32 -49.69
N ALA A 175 38.12 8.96 -48.57
CA ALA A 175 38.99 8.38 -47.56
C ALA A 175 38.15 7.57 -46.56
N GLY A 176 38.55 6.34 -46.28
CA GLY A 176 37.89 5.46 -45.31
C GLY A 176 38.84 4.99 -44.22
N ILE A 177 38.30 4.72 -43.03
CA ILE A 177 39.04 4.12 -41.93
C ILE A 177 38.40 2.77 -41.61
N THR A 178 39.24 1.77 -41.38
CA THR A 178 38.85 0.37 -41.14
C THR A 178 38.32 0.19 -39.72
N VAL A 179 37.18 0.80 -39.41
CA VAL A 179 36.50 0.67 -38.11
C VAL A 179 35.07 0.21 -38.34
N PRO A 180 34.72 -1.02 -37.96
CA PRO A 180 33.33 -1.45 -37.96
C PRO A 180 32.49 -0.66 -36.92
N PRO A 181 31.20 -0.36 -37.14
CA PRO A 181 30.36 -0.76 -38.28
C PRO A 181 30.49 0.16 -39.52
N LEU A 182 31.42 1.12 -39.52
CA LEU A 182 31.56 2.09 -40.63
C LEU A 182 32.00 1.39 -41.93
N ILE A 183 33.06 0.58 -41.87
CA ILE A 183 33.57 -0.21 -43.01
C ILE A 183 33.90 -1.63 -42.52
N ILE A 184 33.41 -2.63 -43.25
CA ILE A 184 33.58 -4.06 -42.97
C ILE A 184 34.29 -4.69 -44.18
N PHE A 185 35.29 -5.54 -43.92
CA PHE A 185 36.01 -6.29 -44.95
C PHE A 185 35.60 -7.75 -44.95
N LYS A 186 35.61 -8.34 -46.15
CA LYS A 186 35.37 -9.77 -46.32
C LYS A 186 36.56 -10.55 -45.75
N LYS A 187 36.27 -11.58 -44.96
CA LYS A 187 37.29 -12.36 -44.24
C LYS A 187 38.38 -12.84 -45.24
N ASN A 188 39.64 -12.42 -44.99
CA ASN A 188 40.85 -12.73 -45.78
C ASN A 188 41.03 -12.00 -47.12
N THR A 189 40.23 -10.98 -47.44
CA THR A 189 40.44 -10.11 -48.61
C THR A 189 40.33 -8.63 -48.19
N TYR A 190 41.15 -7.74 -48.76
CA TYR A 190 41.02 -6.28 -48.56
C TYR A 190 39.83 -5.67 -49.32
N GLU A 191 38.85 -6.49 -49.70
CA GLU A 191 37.62 -6.06 -50.35
C GLU A 191 36.57 -5.70 -49.29
N ILE A 192 35.92 -4.55 -49.50
CA ILE A 192 34.86 -4.05 -48.63
C ILE A 192 33.63 -4.97 -48.81
N GLU A 193 33.24 -5.66 -47.74
CA GLU A 193 32.05 -6.52 -47.70
C GLU A 193 30.78 -5.69 -47.42
N GLY A 194 30.92 -4.59 -46.67
CA GLY A 194 29.79 -3.73 -46.32
C GLY A 194 30.14 -2.67 -45.29
N GLY A 195 29.13 -2.10 -44.64
CA GLY A 195 29.27 -1.08 -43.60
C GLY A 195 28.35 0.11 -43.84
N THR A 196 28.14 0.92 -42.81
CA THR A 196 27.24 2.10 -42.90
C THR A 196 27.80 3.17 -43.84
N PHE A 197 29.13 3.27 -43.98
CA PHE A 197 29.77 4.23 -44.88
C PHE A 197 29.63 3.87 -46.36
N PRO A 198 29.98 2.65 -46.81
CA PRO A 198 29.67 2.22 -48.18
C PRO A 198 28.17 2.25 -48.50
N ALA A 199 27.31 1.87 -47.53
CA ALA A 199 25.86 1.89 -47.71
C ALA A 199 25.34 3.30 -48.05
N PHE A 200 25.74 4.32 -47.29
CA PHE A 200 25.34 5.71 -47.54
C PHE A 200 25.71 6.19 -48.96
N PHE A 201 26.98 6.04 -49.35
CA PHE A 201 27.44 6.51 -50.66
C PHE A 201 26.87 5.70 -51.82
N SER A 202 26.62 4.39 -51.64
CA SER A 202 25.97 3.56 -52.66
C SER A 202 24.50 3.96 -52.88
N THR A 203 23.74 4.18 -51.80
CA THR A 203 22.33 4.59 -51.90
C THR A 203 22.20 5.96 -52.55
N ILE A 204 22.96 6.95 -52.07
CA ILE A 204 22.87 8.33 -52.57
C ILE A 204 23.49 8.45 -53.97
N GLY A 205 24.58 7.73 -54.24
CA GLY A 205 25.21 7.66 -55.57
C GLY A 205 24.27 7.10 -56.64
N SER A 206 23.51 6.04 -56.30
CA SER A 206 22.50 5.48 -57.20
C SER A 206 21.34 6.45 -57.47
N TYR A 207 20.98 7.28 -56.49
CA TYR A 207 19.85 8.20 -56.58
C TYR A 207 20.18 9.50 -57.34
N TYR A 208 21.37 10.06 -57.09
CA TYR A 208 21.82 11.31 -57.71
C TYR A 208 22.81 11.11 -58.87
N ASN A 209 23.00 9.86 -59.31
CA ASN A 209 23.80 9.46 -60.47
C ASN A 209 25.27 9.92 -60.41
N PHE A 210 25.99 9.58 -59.33
CA PHE A 210 27.44 9.78 -59.23
C PHE A 210 28.16 8.49 -58.82
N THR A 211 29.46 8.43 -59.10
CA THR A 211 30.32 7.28 -58.77
C THR A 211 31.35 7.66 -57.71
N PHE A 212 31.89 6.66 -56.99
CA PHE A 212 32.88 6.90 -55.95
C PHE A 212 33.86 5.73 -55.83
N GLN A 213 35.03 6.01 -55.27
CA GLN A 213 36.05 5.03 -54.89
C GLN A 213 36.49 5.28 -53.45
N ILE A 214 36.51 4.25 -52.62
CA ILE A 214 36.96 4.34 -51.21
C ILE A 214 38.40 3.81 -51.11
N ASP A 215 39.32 4.65 -50.64
CA ASP A 215 40.68 4.26 -50.26
C ASP A 215 40.78 4.12 -48.75
N THR A 216 41.12 2.92 -48.29
CA THR A 216 41.29 2.58 -46.86
C THR A 216 42.73 2.25 -46.47
N ASN A 217 43.62 2.04 -47.45
CA ASN A 217 44.96 1.52 -47.20
C ASN A 217 45.94 2.62 -46.77
N ARG A 218 45.74 3.84 -47.28
CA ARG A 218 46.71 4.95 -47.12
C ARG A 218 46.83 5.50 -45.70
N PHE A 219 45.81 5.34 -44.85
CA PHE A 219 45.76 5.92 -43.50
C PHE A 219 45.56 4.90 -42.38
N LYS A 220 45.82 3.61 -42.66
CA LYS A 220 45.62 2.51 -41.70
C LYS A 220 46.32 2.73 -40.36
N GLU A 221 47.54 3.28 -40.37
CA GLU A 221 48.32 3.57 -39.16
C GLU A 221 48.09 4.97 -38.57
N GLN A 222 47.67 5.93 -39.41
CA GLN A 222 47.50 7.33 -39.01
C GLN A 222 46.07 7.68 -38.53
N GLY A 223 45.10 6.79 -38.78
CA GLY A 223 43.72 6.92 -38.37
C GLY A 223 43.03 8.20 -38.88
N GLN A 224 42.16 8.80 -38.05
CA GLN A 224 41.46 10.04 -38.40
C GLN A 224 42.40 11.25 -38.58
N GLY A 225 43.60 11.21 -37.99
CA GLY A 225 44.55 12.31 -38.03
C GLY A 225 44.61 13.13 -36.74
N ARG A 226 45.80 13.62 -36.43
CA ARG A 226 46.07 14.52 -35.30
C ARG A 226 46.74 15.80 -35.79
N LYS A 227 46.51 16.89 -35.07
CA LYS A 227 47.20 18.16 -35.32
C LYS A 227 48.57 18.11 -34.65
N SER A 228 49.62 18.26 -35.45
CA SER A 228 51.00 18.36 -34.97
C SER A 228 51.26 19.75 -34.39
N ALA A 229 52.29 19.88 -33.56
CA ALA A 229 52.66 21.17 -32.95
C ALA A 229 52.98 22.27 -33.99
N ASN A 230 53.44 21.87 -35.18
CA ASN A 230 53.68 22.75 -36.33
C ASN A 230 52.40 23.20 -37.07
N GLY A 231 51.20 22.84 -36.56
CA GLY A 231 49.92 23.21 -37.15
C GLY A 231 49.43 22.32 -38.30
N THR A 232 50.22 21.36 -38.75
CA THR A 232 49.84 20.42 -39.83
C THR A 232 48.99 19.27 -39.32
N TRP A 233 48.11 18.73 -40.17
CA TRP A 233 47.27 17.58 -39.85
C TRP A 233 47.79 16.30 -40.52
N SER A 234 47.87 15.21 -39.77
CA SER A 234 48.14 13.85 -40.27
C SER A 234 46.84 13.10 -40.61
N GLY A 235 46.94 11.86 -41.11
CA GLY A 235 45.79 10.98 -41.34
C GLY A 235 44.77 11.50 -42.36
N VAL A 236 43.53 11.03 -42.24
CA VAL A 236 42.43 11.37 -43.17
C VAL A 236 42.17 12.88 -43.23
N ILE A 237 42.21 13.59 -42.10
CA ILE A 237 42.05 15.05 -42.06
C ILE A 237 43.17 15.75 -42.85
N GLY A 238 44.42 15.30 -42.68
CA GLY A 238 45.54 15.81 -43.45
C GLY A 238 45.35 15.63 -44.95
N GLY A 239 44.85 14.46 -45.36
CA GLY A 239 44.54 14.17 -46.77
C GLY A 239 43.48 15.10 -47.36
N LEU A 240 42.42 15.40 -46.62
CA LEU A 240 41.39 16.35 -47.05
C LEU A 240 41.93 17.79 -47.14
N VAL A 241 42.74 18.21 -46.16
CA VAL A 241 43.36 19.56 -46.17
C VAL A 241 44.34 19.70 -47.34
N ARG A 242 45.07 18.63 -47.69
CA ARG A 242 45.98 18.58 -48.85
C ARG A 242 45.26 18.32 -50.19
N LYS A 243 43.93 18.19 -50.20
CA LYS A 243 43.11 17.89 -51.38
C LYS A 243 43.45 16.57 -52.07
N GLU A 244 43.89 15.58 -51.30
CA GLU A 244 44.14 14.22 -51.79
C GLU A 244 42.84 13.40 -51.94
N PHE A 245 41.79 13.80 -51.22
CA PHE A 245 40.47 13.17 -51.18
C PHE A 245 39.37 14.25 -51.19
N ASP A 246 38.17 13.86 -51.62
CA ASP A 246 37.03 14.76 -51.75
C ASP A 246 36.15 14.76 -50.49
N ALA A 247 35.92 13.58 -49.89
CA ALA A 247 35.10 13.44 -48.69
C ALA A 247 35.50 12.24 -47.81
N THR A 248 35.02 12.23 -46.56
CA THR A 248 35.15 11.13 -45.59
C THR A 248 33.95 11.10 -44.65
N PHE A 249 33.69 9.98 -43.97
CA PHE A 249 32.93 10.00 -42.72
C PHE A 249 33.84 10.34 -41.54
N MET A 250 33.38 11.23 -40.67
CA MET A 250 34.15 11.62 -39.49
C MET A 250 33.27 12.16 -38.37
N GLY A 251 33.77 12.04 -37.14
CA GLY A 251 33.16 12.66 -35.97
C GLY A 251 33.36 14.18 -35.95
N HIS A 252 32.33 14.91 -35.54
CA HIS A 252 32.38 16.34 -35.27
C HIS A 252 33.33 16.64 -34.11
N GLN A 253 34.26 17.56 -34.35
CA GLN A 253 35.07 18.17 -33.31
C GLN A 253 35.20 19.67 -33.59
N VAL A 254 35.00 20.49 -32.55
CA VAL A 254 35.08 21.96 -32.66
C VAL A 254 36.42 22.42 -33.25
N SER A 255 37.51 21.71 -32.95
CA SER A 255 38.86 21.99 -33.46
C SER A 255 39.04 21.75 -34.97
N ARG A 256 38.10 21.05 -35.64
CA ARG A 256 38.19 20.66 -37.06
C ARG A 256 37.44 21.61 -38.01
N TYR A 257 36.41 22.31 -37.52
CA TYR A 257 35.61 23.27 -38.31
C TYR A 257 36.44 24.35 -39.03
N PRO A 258 37.58 24.85 -38.49
CA PRO A 258 38.40 25.81 -39.21
C PRO A 258 39.10 25.25 -40.45
N TYR A 259 39.13 23.93 -40.65
CA TYR A 259 39.92 23.27 -41.71
C TYR A 259 39.07 22.47 -42.70
N LEU A 260 37.85 22.08 -42.29
CA LEU A 260 36.97 21.19 -43.05
C LEU A 260 35.53 21.69 -42.96
N PHE A 261 34.74 21.36 -43.98
CA PHE A 261 33.30 21.49 -43.93
C PHE A 261 32.71 20.19 -43.39
N HIS A 262 31.75 20.27 -42.49
CA HIS A 262 31.01 19.11 -41.98
C HIS A 262 29.56 19.24 -42.42
N SER A 263 29.03 18.19 -43.06
CA SER A 263 27.59 18.10 -43.30
C SER A 263 26.81 18.04 -41.99
N ILE A 264 25.49 18.14 -42.06
CA ILE A 264 24.66 17.75 -40.92
C ILE A 264 25.00 16.32 -40.45
N PRO A 265 24.86 16.03 -39.15
CA PRO A 265 25.21 14.72 -38.62
C PRO A 265 24.15 13.69 -38.97
N LEU A 266 24.62 12.59 -39.57
CA LEU A 266 23.80 11.45 -39.97
C LEU A 266 23.25 10.71 -38.74
N TYR A 267 24.03 10.65 -37.65
CA TYR A 267 23.63 10.01 -36.40
C TYR A 267 24.44 10.48 -35.18
N TYR A 268 23.96 10.06 -34.02
CA TYR A 268 24.48 10.35 -32.69
C TYR A 268 24.98 9.05 -32.08
N ASP A 269 26.26 8.98 -31.75
CA ASP A 269 26.82 7.89 -30.97
C ASP A 269 27.03 8.31 -29.54
N GLU A 270 26.52 7.49 -28.63
CA GLU A 270 26.74 7.62 -27.20
C GLU A 270 28.06 6.95 -26.83
N ALA A 271 28.76 7.56 -25.88
CA ALA A 271 29.83 6.87 -25.17
C ALA A 271 29.25 6.11 -23.98
N GLY A 272 29.95 5.05 -23.58
CA GLY A 272 29.63 4.25 -22.40
C GLY A 272 30.87 3.50 -21.94
N PHE A 273 30.71 2.64 -20.95
CA PHE A 273 31.76 1.72 -20.56
C PHE A 273 31.26 0.30 -20.41
N VAL A 274 32.19 -0.65 -20.47
CA VAL A 274 31.96 -2.09 -20.39
C VAL A 274 32.79 -2.66 -19.24
N VAL A 275 32.18 -3.53 -18.45
CA VAL A 275 32.76 -4.24 -17.31
C VAL A 275 32.33 -5.71 -17.35
N ALA A 276 33.08 -6.60 -16.73
CA ALA A 276 32.69 -8.00 -16.58
C ALA A 276 31.34 -8.15 -15.84
N GLN A 277 30.57 -9.20 -16.17
CA GLN A 277 29.29 -9.50 -15.50
C GLN A 277 29.52 -9.84 -14.02
N PRO A 278 28.60 -9.41 -13.13
CA PRO A 278 28.68 -9.76 -11.72
C PRO A 278 28.61 -11.27 -11.50
N ALA A 279 29.56 -11.80 -10.73
CA ALA A 279 29.52 -13.19 -10.28
C ALA A 279 28.46 -13.37 -9.16
N VAL A 280 27.89 -14.57 -9.08
CA VAL A 280 26.95 -14.95 -8.03
C VAL A 280 27.68 -15.09 -6.70
N HIS A 281 27.18 -14.39 -5.67
CA HIS A 281 27.64 -14.47 -4.30
C HIS A 281 26.89 -15.56 -3.53
N VAL A 282 27.62 -16.49 -2.91
CA VAL A 282 27.05 -17.58 -2.09
C VAL A 282 27.33 -17.32 -0.62
N SER A 283 26.33 -16.80 0.09
CA SER A 283 26.41 -16.47 1.52
C SER A 283 26.23 -17.71 2.41
N TRP A 284 27.18 -18.00 3.31
CA TRP A 284 27.10 -19.15 4.23
C TRP A 284 26.00 -19.02 5.30
N TYR A 285 25.49 -17.80 5.49
CA TYR A 285 24.43 -17.43 6.43
C TYR A 285 23.09 -17.14 5.74
N ALA A 286 22.92 -17.54 4.47
CA ALA A 286 21.74 -17.27 3.65
C ALA A 286 20.41 -17.77 4.26
N LEU A 287 20.44 -18.74 5.18
CA LEU A 287 19.23 -19.21 5.87
C LEU A 287 18.78 -18.27 7.00
N VAL A 288 19.65 -17.39 7.49
CA VAL A 288 19.34 -16.45 8.59
C VAL A 288 19.01 -15.05 8.05
N THR A 289 19.51 -14.70 6.87
CA THR A 289 19.27 -13.40 6.19
C THR A 289 17.82 -13.04 5.90
N PRO A 290 16.84 -13.96 5.74
CA PRO A 290 15.47 -13.55 5.40
C PRO A 290 14.89 -12.57 6.42
N PHE A 291 15.25 -12.74 7.69
CA PHE A 291 14.90 -11.82 8.76
C PHE A 291 16.07 -10.92 9.14
N THR A 292 15.75 -9.65 9.40
CA THR A 292 16.73 -8.71 9.95
C THR A 292 17.08 -9.12 11.39
N PRO A 293 18.26 -8.76 11.90
CA PRO A 293 18.64 -9.04 13.29
C PRO A 293 17.61 -8.53 14.32
N LEU A 294 16.94 -7.42 14.01
CA LEU A 294 15.88 -6.84 14.84
C LEU A 294 14.63 -7.73 14.89
N LEU A 295 14.22 -8.34 13.77
CA LEU A 295 13.10 -9.28 13.74
C LEU A 295 13.42 -10.55 14.53
N TRP A 296 14.63 -11.08 14.39
CA TRP A 296 15.09 -12.20 15.20
C TRP A 296 15.06 -11.88 16.70
N LEU A 297 15.50 -10.69 17.09
CA LEU A 297 15.45 -10.22 18.46
C LEU A 297 14.01 -10.11 18.98
N PHE A 298 13.09 -9.53 18.20
CA PHE A 298 11.69 -9.41 18.62
C PHE A 298 10.99 -10.76 18.71
N SER A 299 11.25 -11.70 17.79
CA SER A 299 10.74 -13.06 17.86
C SER A 299 11.23 -13.78 19.12
N PHE A 300 12.52 -13.60 19.48
CA PHE A 300 13.07 -14.16 20.72
C PHE A 300 12.43 -13.53 21.98
N VAL A 301 12.30 -12.20 22.03
CA VAL A 301 11.65 -11.48 23.14
C VAL A 301 10.18 -11.90 23.29
N ALA A 302 9.47 -12.07 22.17
CA ALA A 302 8.09 -12.53 22.17
C ALA A 302 7.96 -13.96 22.73
N LEU A 303 8.85 -14.87 22.35
CA LEU A 303 8.89 -16.24 22.88
C LEU A 303 9.12 -16.25 24.40
N VAL A 304 10.06 -15.43 24.89
CA VAL A 304 10.33 -15.29 26.33
C VAL A 304 9.14 -14.68 27.08
N ALA A 305 8.49 -13.66 26.52
CA ALA A 305 7.30 -13.05 27.11
C ALA A 305 6.13 -14.03 27.19
N GLN A 306 5.94 -14.86 26.17
CA GLN A 306 4.94 -15.94 26.16
C GLN A 306 5.24 -16.98 27.24
N MET A 307 6.52 -17.38 27.40
CA MET A 307 6.96 -18.28 28.47
C MET A 307 6.62 -17.73 29.86
N VAL A 308 6.97 -16.47 30.13
CA VAL A 308 6.66 -15.81 31.41
C VAL A 308 5.15 -15.74 31.63
N THR A 309 4.38 -15.46 30.59
CA THR A 309 2.91 -15.41 30.67
C THR A 309 2.32 -16.78 31.02
N CYS A 310 2.78 -17.85 30.37
CA CYS A 310 2.40 -19.23 30.71
C CYS A 310 2.77 -19.57 32.16
N TYR A 311 3.99 -19.24 32.58
CA TYR A 311 4.45 -19.47 33.95
C TYR A 311 3.56 -18.77 34.99
N VAL A 312 3.21 -17.50 34.78
CA VAL A 312 2.35 -16.73 35.69
C VAL A 312 0.94 -17.33 35.75
N ILE A 313 0.35 -17.67 34.61
CA ILE A 313 -1.02 -18.22 34.57
C ILE A 313 -1.09 -19.59 35.26
N LEU A 314 -0.14 -20.48 34.95
CA LEU A 314 -0.08 -21.82 35.55
C LEU A 314 0.23 -21.73 37.06
N SER A 315 1.17 -20.87 37.47
CA SER A 315 1.51 -20.71 38.90
C SER A 315 0.35 -20.16 39.74
N VAL A 316 -0.44 -19.22 39.20
CA VAL A 316 -1.64 -18.69 39.88
C VAL A 316 -2.72 -19.77 40.02
N ARG A 317 -2.96 -20.57 38.96
CA ARG A 317 -3.99 -21.63 38.99
C ARG A 317 -3.63 -22.78 39.91
N ILE A 318 -2.36 -23.18 39.95
CA ILE A 318 -1.84 -24.15 40.92
C ILE A 318 -2.06 -23.65 42.35
N LYS A 319 -1.82 -22.37 42.62
CA LYS A 319 -2.07 -21.77 43.94
C LYS A 319 -3.55 -21.69 44.32
N MET A 320 -4.44 -21.59 43.34
CA MET A 320 -5.91 -21.57 43.56
C MET A 320 -6.53 -22.98 43.66
N GLY A 321 -5.74 -24.06 43.61
CA GLY A 321 -6.24 -25.44 43.77
C GLY A 321 -7.11 -25.94 42.62
N GLN A 322 -7.12 -25.25 41.48
CA GLN A 322 -7.98 -25.57 40.33
C GLN A 322 -7.35 -26.57 39.34
N GLU A 323 -6.09 -26.97 39.54
CA GLU A 323 -5.38 -27.95 38.70
C GLU A 323 -4.67 -29.02 39.54
N HIS A 324 -4.59 -30.23 38.98
CA HIS A 324 -4.09 -31.45 39.63
C HIS A 324 -2.59 -31.44 39.96
N GLU A 325 -2.18 -32.30 40.89
CA GLU A 325 -0.85 -32.35 41.49
C GLU A 325 0.28 -32.74 40.50
N GLN A 326 -0.05 -33.38 39.37
CA GLN A 326 0.89 -33.68 38.28
C GLN A 326 1.46 -32.43 37.58
N THR A 327 0.71 -31.33 37.50
CA THR A 327 1.17 -30.07 36.86
C THR A 327 2.18 -29.30 37.72
N LYS A 328 2.33 -29.65 39.01
CA LYS A 328 3.26 -28.99 39.94
C LYS A 328 4.72 -29.36 39.69
N GLY A 329 5.01 -30.56 39.17
CA GLY A 329 6.37 -31.06 39.00
C GLY A 329 7.16 -30.42 37.84
N ASN A 330 6.45 -29.92 36.82
CA ASN A 330 7.05 -29.47 35.55
C ASN A 330 6.57 -28.06 35.14
N LEU A 331 6.33 -27.16 36.08
CA LEU A 331 5.82 -25.81 35.80
C LEU A 331 6.72 -25.02 34.82
N ILE A 332 8.04 -25.09 35.01
CA ILE A 332 9.01 -24.39 34.15
C ILE A 332 9.04 -25.03 32.76
N TRP A 333 9.12 -26.36 32.70
CA TRP A 333 9.11 -27.09 31.44
C TRP A 333 7.84 -26.83 30.62
N ASN A 334 6.66 -26.94 31.23
CA ASN A 334 5.40 -26.67 30.55
C ASN A 334 5.27 -25.20 30.11
N SER A 335 5.88 -24.26 30.85
CA SER A 335 5.87 -22.85 30.47
C SER A 335 6.74 -22.53 29.26
N TRP A 336 7.79 -23.33 29.00
CA TRP A 336 8.64 -23.20 27.81
C TRP A 336 8.13 -24.04 26.64
N ASP A 337 7.74 -25.28 26.91
CA ASP A 337 7.38 -26.28 25.88
C ASP A 337 6.16 -25.85 25.07
N ILE A 338 5.13 -25.28 25.71
CA ILE A 338 3.91 -24.84 25.03
C ILE A 338 4.21 -23.72 23.99
N PRO A 339 4.81 -22.57 24.33
CA PRO A 339 5.19 -21.57 23.33
C PRO A 339 6.19 -22.07 22.28
N TYR A 340 7.15 -22.90 22.70
CA TYR A 340 8.19 -23.42 21.80
C TYR A 340 7.64 -24.34 20.73
N THR A 341 6.85 -25.35 21.10
CA THR A 341 6.22 -26.30 20.17
C THR A 341 5.30 -25.59 19.18
N ILE A 342 4.54 -24.59 19.63
CA ILE A 342 3.73 -23.73 18.74
C ILE A 342 4.60 -23.00 17.72
N CYS A 343 5.73 -22.44 18.14
CA CYS A 343 6.67 -21.75 17.26
C CYS A 343 7.25 -22.68 16.18
N VAL A 344 7.49 -23.95 16.50
CA VAL A 344 8.02 -24.96 15.55
C VAL A 344 6.92 -25.75 14.84
N GLU A 345 5.66 -25.31 14.91
CA GLU A 345 4.50 -25.97 14.29
C GLU A 345 4.29 -27.43 14.77
N GLN A 346 4.70 -27.74 16.01
CA GLN A 346 4.43 -29.01 16.69
C GLN A 346 3.28 -28.85 17.70
N GLY A 347 2.46 -29.88 17.90
CA GLY A 347 1.28 -29.83 18.78
C GLY A 347 1.62 -30.21 20.22
N PRO A 348 1.58 -29.27 21.19
CA PRO A 348 1.73 -29.62 22.60
C PRO A 348 0.42 -30.16 23.21
N ASP A 349 0.54 -30.87 24.32
CA ASP A 349 -0.60 -31.15 25.20
C ASP A 349 -1.01 -29.86 25.94
N ILE A 350 -2.12 -29.26 25.53
CA ILE A 350 -2.54 -27.94 26.00
C ILE A 350 -3.55 -28.06 27.16
N PRO A 351 -3.28 -27.45 28.33
CA PRO A 351 -4.27 -27.33 29.39
C PRO A 351 -5.49 -26.52 28.94
N ASN A 352 -6.70 -26.97 29.31
CA ASN A 352 -7.97 -26.32 28.92
C ASN A 352 -8.02 -24.81 29.22
N CYS A 353 -7.30 -24.37 30.26
CA CYS A 353 -7.23 -22.98 30.66
C CYS A 353 -6.45 -22.07 29.69
N LEU A 354 -5.51 -22.66 28.92
CA LEU A 354 -4.62 -21.95 28.00
C LEU A 354 -5.04 -22.06 26.54
N ILE A 355 -6.01 -22.91 26.19
CA ILE A 355 -6.44 -23.16 24.80
C ILE A 355 -6.70 -21.87 24.01
N LYS A 356 -7.40 -20.88 24.61
CA LYS A 356 -7.71 -19.61 23.93
C LYS A 356 -6.47 -18.75 23.68
N LEU A 357 -5.52 -18.77 24.62
CA LEU A 357 -4.28 -18.01 24.54
C LEU A 357 -3.31 -18.67 23.55
N VAL A 358 -3.22 -20.00 23.59
CA VAL A 358 -2.45 -20.82 22.65
C VAL A 358 -2.96 -20.63 21.23
N LEU A 359 -4.27 -20.68 20.99
CA LEU A 359 -4.84 -20.42 19.66
C LEU A 359 -4.42 -19.04 19.10
N LEU A 360 -4.40 -18.00 19.94
CA LEU A 360 -3.95 -16.67 19.54
C LEU A 360 -2.45 -16.68 19.17
N TRP A 361 -1.62 -17.32 19.97
CA TRP A 361 -0.18 -17.43 19.71
C TRP A 361 0.13 -18.30 18.49
N SER A 362 -0.63 -19.36 18.24
CA SER A 362 -0.51 -20.21 17.06
C SER A 362 -0.75 -19.41 15.78
N VAL A 363 -1.77 -18.54 15.76
CA VAL A 363 -2.00 -17.66 14.61
C VAL A 363 -0.83 -16.68 14.42
N ALA A 364 -0.30 -16.11 15.50
CA ALA A 364 0.84 -15.19 15.43
C ALA A 364 2.12 -15.87 14.90
N TRP A 365 2.45 -17.05 15.41
CA TRP A 365 3.61 -17.82 14.97
C TRP A 365 3.44 -18.38 13.56
N MET A 366 2.21 -18.74 13.14
CA MET A 366 1.91 -19.11 11.75
C MET A 366 2.20 -17.96 10.77
N ILE A 367 1.89 -16.71 11.14
CA ILE A 367 2.21 -15.54 10.31
C ILE A 367 3.73 -15.32 10.23
N VAL A 368 4.43 -15.41 11.37
CA VAL A 368 5.90 -15.22 11.42
C VAL A 368 6.62 -16.31 10.63
N THR A 369 6.25 -17.57 10.80
CA THR A 369 6.85 -18.71 10.08
C THR A 369 6.52 -18.69 8.59
N SER A 370 5.30 -18.35 8.19
CA SER A 370 4.94 -18.15 6.78
C SER A 370 5.76 -17.03 6.15
N GLY A 371 5.87 -15.88 6.82
CA GLY A 371 6.66 -14.75 6.34
C GLY A 371 8.16 -15.06 6.23
N TYR A 372 8.70 -15.87 7.15
CA TYR A 372 10.06 -16.39 7.04
C TYR A 372 10.22 -17.32 5.84
N LYS A 373 9.32 -18.30 5.66
CA LYS A 373 9.33 -19.28 4.55
C LYS A 373 9.27 -18.57 3.19
N ASP A 374 8.39 -17.59 3.03
CA ASP A 374 8.23 -16.84 1.77
C ASP A 374 9.48 -16.03 1.43
N LYS A 375 10.06 -15.35 2.42
CA LYS A 375 11.24 -14.53 2.20
C LYS A 375 12.50 -15.37 2.01
N LEU A 376 12.58 -16.51 2.71
CA LEU A 376 13.63 -17.51 2.48
C LEU A 376 13.55 -18.05 1.05
N LEU A 377 12.35 -18.39 0.56
CA LEU A 377 12.16 -18.82 -0.82
C LEU A 377 12.63 -17.75 -1.80
N ALA A 378 12.28 -16.49 -1.59
CA ALA A 378 12.73 -15.39 -2.43
C ALA A 378 14.27 -15.24 -2.43
N THR A 379 14.90 -15.27 -1.25
CA THR A 379 16.37 -15.17 -1.11
C THR A 379 17.11 -16.35 -1.73
N LEU A 380 16.54 -17.56 -1.70
CA LEU A 380 17.12 -18.74 -2.34
C LEU A 380 16.84 -18.81 -3.84
N THR A 381 15.82 -18.09 -4.33
CA THR A 381 15.47 -18.03 -5.75
C THR A 381 16.30 -16.98 -6.49
N PHE A 382 16.58 -15.83 -5.86
CA PHE A 382 17.35 -14.74 -6.46
C PHE A 382 18.76 -14.64 -5.86
N PRO A 383 19.82 -14.92 -6.65
CA PRO A 383 21.20 -14.75 -6.20
C PRO A 383 21.48 -13.32 -5.75
N GLU A 384 22.18 -13.18 -4.62
CA GLU A 384 22.95 -11.96 -4.38
C GLU A 384 24.07 -11.90 -5.43
N LEU A 385 24.15 -10.80 -6.16
CA LEU A 385 25.19 -10.55 -7.15
C LEU A 385 26.28 -9.69 -6.53
N ASN A 386 27.54 -9.96 -6.90
CA ASN A 386 28.64 -9.07 -6.54
C ASN A 386 28.40 -7.69 -7.15
N PHE A 387 28.82 -6.65 -6.43
CA PHE A 387 28.73 -5.28 -6.93
C PHE A 387 29.59 -5.10 -8.18
N VAL A 388 29.00 -4.50 -9.21
CA VAL A 388 29.67 -4.12 -10.47
C VAL A 388 29.20 -2.72 -10.86
N PRO A 389 30.10 -1.78 -11.17
CA PRO A 389 29.73 -0.40 -11.49
C PRO A 389 28.93 -0.35 -12.79
N THR A 390 27.79 0.32 -12.77
CA THR A 390 26.92 0.54 -13.95
C THR A 390 26.80 2.01 -14.31
N LYS A 391 27.17 2.89 -13.37
CA LYS A 391 27.16 4.35 -13.52
C LYS A 391 28.56 4.95 -13.32
N LEU A 392 28.76 6.16 -13.85
CA LEU A 392 30.00 6.92 -13.68
C LEU A 392 30.25 7.29 -12.21
N ARG A 393 29.18 7.52 -11.45
CA ARG A 393 29.26 7.77 -10.01
C ARG A 393 29.82 6.57 -9.25
N ASP A 394 29.43 5.36 -9.61
CA ASP A 394 29.94 4.13 -9.00
C ASP A 394 31.46 4.04 -9.14
N LEU A 395 32.00 4.47 -10.29
CA LEU A 395 33.44 4.52 -10.53
C LEU A 395 34.16 5.56 -9.67
N ASN A 396 33.49 6.64 -9.27
CA ASN A 396 34.04 7.62 -8.32
C ASN A 396 34.06 7.09 -6.89
N GLU A 397 33.00 6.36 -6.49
CA GLU A 397 32.88 5.78 -5.15
C GLU A 397 33.81 4.55 -4.97
N HIS A 398 34.18 3.88 -6.07
CA HIS A 398 35.05 2.71 -6.11
C HIS A 398 36.38 2.97 -6.87
N PRO A 399 37.41 3.52 -6.20
CA PRO A 399 38.70 3.86 -6.83
C PRO A 399 39.52 2.63 -7.26
N GLU A 400 39.21 1.44 -6.77
CA GLU A 400 39.83 0.16 -7.12
C GLU A 400 39.66 -0.20 -8.60
N TYR A 401 38.66 0.39 -9.28
CA TYR A 401 38.44 0.12 -10.69
C TYR A 401 39.44 0.85 -11.60
N ARG A 402 40.11 0.10 -12.47
CA ARG A 402 41.03 0.61 -13.49
C ARG A 402 40.26 0.97 -14.77
N ILE A 403 40.40 2.21 -15.26
CA ILE A 403 39.66 2.69 -16.45
C ILE A 403 40.58 2.71 -17.68
N LEU A 404 40.25 1.93 -18.72
CA LEU A 404 40.90 1.91 -20.03
C LEU A 404 40.09 2.72 -21.05
N LEU A 405 40.75 3.48 -21.93
CA LEU A 405 40.09 4.32 -22.95
C LEU A 405 40.25 3.77 -24.38
N GLU A 406 39.13 3.71 -25.10
CA GLU A 406 39.05 3.33 -26.51
C GLU A 406 39.17 4.56 -27.42
N GLY A 407 40.32 4.70 -28.09
CA GLY A 407 40.52 5.73 -29.12
C GLY A 407 40.80 7.17 -28.61
N PHE A 408 41.20 8.04 -29.55
CA PHE A 408 41.58 9.45 -29.28
C PHE A 408 40.39 10.41 -29.15
N LEU A 409 39.24 10.07 -29.72
CA LEU A 409 38.05 10.93 -29.74
C LEU A 409 37.43 11.08 -28.35
N ILE A 410 37.33 9.98 -27.60
CA ILE A 410 36.73 9.96 -26.28
C ILE A 410 37.66 10.61 -25.24
N SER A 411 38.97 10.35 -25.32
CA SER A 411 39.96 10.98 -24.43
C SER A 411 39.99 12.50 -24.58
N PHE A 412 39.89 13.01 -25.82
CA PHE A 412 39.80 14.46 -26.06
C PHE A 412 38.53 15.07 -25.44
N ARG A 413 37.36 14.43 -25.62
CA ARG A 413 36.07 14.90 -25.07
C ARG A 413 36.05 14.87 -23.55
N LEU A 414 36.54 13.79 -22.93
CA LEU A 414 36.59 13.64 -21.47
C LEU A 414 37.52 14.67 -20.84
N ASN A 415 38.68 14.93 -21.45
CA ASN A 415 39.63 15.93 -20.93
C ASN A 415 39.06 17.37 -20.96
N HIS A 416 38.24 17.69 -21.97
CA HIS A 416 37.60 19.02 -22.11
C HIS A 416 36.19 19.09 -21.51
N SER A 417 35.67 18.01 -20.92
CA SER A 417 34.36 18.00 -20.27
C SER A 417 34.39 18.81 -18.98
N LYS A 418 33.29 19.49 -18.62
CA LYS A 418 33.13 20.18 -17.33
C LYS A 418 32.10 19.48 -16.42
N ASN A 419 31.74 18.23 -16.74
CA ASN A 419 30.74 17.49 -15.98
C ASN A 419 31.30 17.14 -14.58
N PRO A 420 30.57 17.43 -13.48
CA PRO A 420 31.01 17.16 -12.11
C PRO A 420 31.33 15.69 -11.82
N ASP A 421 30.72 14.73 -12.53
CA ASP A 421 31.00 13.30 -12.37
C ASP A 421 32.27 12.86 -13.13
N ILE A 422 32.66 13.60 -14.17
CA ILE A 422 33.83 13.31 -15.02
C ILE A 422 35.09 14.04 -14.52
N GLU A 423 34.94 15.23 -13.94
CA GLU A 423 36.05 16.04 -13.43
C GLU A 423 36.98 15.27 -12.48
N PRO A 424 36.48 14.51 -11.48
CA PRO A 424 37.33 13.72 -10.58
C PRO A 424 38.03 12.55 -11.29
N LEU A 425 37.41 11.99 -12.33
CA LEU A 425 37.94 10.89 -13.11
C LEU A 425 39.12 11.33 -14.00
N LYS A 426 39.22 12.61 -14.37
CA LYS A 426 40.28 13.10 -15.29
C LYS A 426 41.70 12.74 -14.82
N HIS A 427 41.98 12.85 -13.53
CA HIS A 427 43.31 12.49 -12.99
C HIS A 427 43.63 11.00 -13.16
N ARG A 428 42.61 10.13 -13.14
CA ARG A 428 42.74 8.68 -13.38
C ARG A 428 42.82 8.33 -14.87
N LEU A 429 42.22 9.16 -15.72
CA LEU A 429 42.24 9.00 -17.19
C LEU A 429 43.57 9.43 -17.85
N VAL A 430 44.31 10.35 -17.22
CA VAL A 430 45.56 10.94 -17.77
C VAL A 430 46.80 10.05 -17.59
N LEU A 431 46.74 9.03 -16.72
CA LEU A 431 47.89 8.19 -16.35
C LEU A 431 48.04 6.88 -17.14
N GLN A 432 47.21 6.62 -18.16
CA GLN A 432 47.33 5.42 -18.98
C GLN A 432 47.87 5.70 -20.38
N ASP A 433 48.86 4.88 -20.78
CA ASP A 433 49.66 4.91 -22.00
C ASP A 433 49.02 5.67 -23.20
N PRO A 434 49.65 6.73 -23.75
CA PRO A 434 49.10 7.57 -24.83
C PRO A 434 48.88 6.83 -26.17
N LYS A 435 49.21 5.54 -26.22
CA LYS A 435 48.85 4.62 -27.30
C LYS A 435 47.42 4.14 -27.09
N ALA A 436 46.46 4.82 -27.73
CA ALA A 436 45.07 4.39 -27.82
C ALA A 436 44.99 2.88 -28.11
N VAL A 437 44.39 2.12 -27.18
CA VAL A 437 44.25 0.69 -27.29
C VAL A 437 43.13 0.40 -28.30
N ASN A 438 43.35 -0.57 -29.20
CA ASN A 438 42.32 -1.00 -30.14
C ASN A 438 41.08 -1.48 -29.37
N SER A 439 39.88 -1.21 -29.88
CA SER A 439 38.61 -1.48 -29.18
C SER A 439 38.51 -2.93 -28.68
N THR A 440 38.99 -3.89 -29.46
CA THR A 440 39.06 -5.32 -29.09
C THR A 440 39.97 -5.61 -27.89
N LYS A 441 41.13 -4.94 -27.81
CA LYS A 441 42.07 -5.13 -26.68
C LYS A 441 41.57 -4.47 -25.40
N CYS A 442 40.88 -3.34 -25.52
CA CYS A 442 40.29 -2.64 -24.37
C CYS A 442 39.17 -3.49 -23.75
N VAL A 443 38.27 -4.04 -24.58
CA VAL A 443 37.22 -4.95 -24.10
C VAL A 443 37.82 -6.24 -23.53
N LEU A 444 38.85 -6.82 -24.15
CA LEU A 444 39.52 -8.01 -23.62
C LEU A 444 40.11 -7.79 -22.21
N ALA A 445 40.72 -6.63 -21.96
CA ALA A 445 41.25 -6.32 -20.63
C ALA A 445 40.13 -6.11 -19.58
N ALA A 446 39.05 -5.41 -19.93
CA ALA A 446 37.90 -5.22 -19.03
C ALA A 446 37.12 -6.50 -18.73
N THR A 447 37.37 -7.56 -19.49
CA THR A 447 36.70 -8.85 -19.37
C THR A 447 37.56 -9.93 -18.70
N THR A 448 38.89 -9.76 -18.71
CA THR A 448 39.84 -10.73 -18.15
C THR A 448 40.52 -10.25 -16.87
N GLU A 449 40.72 -8.95 -16.71
CA GLU A 449 41.30 -8.36 -15.50
C GLU A 449 40.19 -8.04 -14.49
N GLU A 450 40.37 -8.46 -13.23
CA GLU A 450 39.49 -8.04 -12.14
C GLU A 450 39.52 -6.52 -11.96
N ASN A 451 38.36 -5.93 -11.67
CA ASN A 451 38.20 -4.49 -11.45
C ASN A 451 38.68 -3.61 -12.62
N THR A 452 38.62 -4.08 -13.87
CA THR A 452 38.96 -3.25 -15.04
C THR A 452 37.71 -2.88 -15.84
N VAL A 453 37.66 -1.63 -16.32
CA VAL A 453 36.54 -1.06 -17.09
C VAL A 453 37.07 -0.48 -18.39
N CYS A 454 36.41 -0.80 -19.52
CA CYS A 454 36.74 -0.25 -20.83
C CYS A 454 35.71 0.81 -21.24
N MET A 455 36.15 2.05 -21.44
CA MET A 455 35.29 3.18 -21.81
C MET A 455 35.54 3.60 -23.26
N GLY A 456 34.46 3.75 -24.03
CA GLY A 456 34.50 3.91 -25.49
C GLY A 456 33.13 4.26 -26.07
N PHE A 457 33.01 4.34 -27.39
CA PHE A 457 31.69 4.53 -28.00
C PHE A 457 30.90 3.23 -27.99
N LYS A 458 29.61 3.32 -27.63
CA LYS A 458 28.76 2.14 -27.44
C LYS A 458 28.75 1.20 -28.67
N PRO A 459 28.66 1.68 -29.93
CA PRO A 459 28.69 0.77 -31.08
C PRO A 459 30.02 0.04 -31.26
N PHE A 460 31.15 0.70 -31.02
CA PHE A 460 32.48 0.07 -31.11
C PHE A 460 32.69 -0.93 -29.98
N LEU A 461 32.24 -0.61 -28.77
CA LEU A 461 32.28 -1.50 -27.62
C LEU A 461 31.39 -2.73 -27.82
N LEU A 462 30.13 -2.54 -28.23
CA LEU A 462 29.19 -3.64 -28.51
C LEU A 462 29.73 -4.58 -29.57
N MET A 463 30.36 -4.03 -30.60
CA MET A 463 30.97 -4.84 -31.64
C MET A 463 32.28 -5.51 -31.18
N ALA A 464 33.10 -4.83 -30.38
CA ALA A 464 34.29 -5.42 -29.78
C ALA A 464 33.93 -6.57 -28.84
N VAL A 465 32.83 -6.46 -28.08
CA VAL A 465 32.26 -7.56 -27.28
C VAL A 465 31.82 -8.71 -28.19
N ALA A 466 31.09 -8.41 -29.27
CA ALA A 466 30.62 -9.43 -30.21
C ALA A 466 31.76 -10.16 -30.97
N THR A 467 32.89 -9.49 -31.21
CA THR A 467 34.06 -10.07 -31.90
C THR A 467 35.02 -10.76 -30.94
N ASN A 468 35.21 -10.24 -29.72
CA ASN A 468 36.08 -10.88 -28.72
C ASN A 468 35.47 -12.20 -28.21
N ALA A 469 34.14 -12.29 -28.18
CA ALA A 469 33.41 -13.55 -27.98
C ALA A 469 33.73 -14.65 -29.02
N THR A 470 34.45 -14.34 -30.11
CA THR A 470 34.83 -15.30 -31.16
C THR A 470 36.31 -15.68 -31.18
N ILE A 471 37.15 -15.10 -30.30
CA ILE A 471 38.63 -15.24 -30.40
C ILE A 471 39.21 -16.09 -29.25
N ASN A 472 38.66 -16.04 -28.04
CA ASN A 472 39.06 -16.89 -26.93
C ASN A 472 37.83 -17.66 -26.46
N ASP A 473 37.91 -18.99 -26.36
CA ASP A 473 36.84 -19.93 -25.96
C ASP A 473 36.22 -19.66 -24.56
N ASP A 474 36.53 -18.53 -23.92
CA ASP A 474 35.87 -18.00 -22.73
C ASP A 474 34.92 -16.87 -23.12
N TYR A 475 33.61 -17.15 -23.10
CA TYR A 475 32.58 -16.13 -23.24
C TYR A 475 32.65 -15.19 -22.05
N VAL A 476 33.08 -13.94 -22.24
CA VAL A 476 32.89 -12.92 -21.23
C VAL A 476 31.59 -12.16 -21.48
N THR A 477 30.62 -12.53 -20.67
CA THR A 477 29.43 -11.76 -20.34
C THR A 477 29.84 -10.41 -19.76
N SER A 478 29.60 -9.33 -20.49
CA SER A 478 29.98 -7.99 -20.09
C SER A 478 28.77 -7.09 -19.95
N VAL A 479 28.70 -6.28 -18.91
CA VAL A 479 27.63 -5.31 -18.66
C VAL A 479 28.06 -3.95 -19.21
N MET A 480 27.16 -3.29 -19.95
CA MET A 480 27.38 -1.95 -20.48
C MET A 480 26.74 -0.91 -19.54
N SER A 481 27.38 0.25 -19.39
CA SER A 481 26.85 1.33 -18.55
C SER A 481 25.54 1.91 -19.09
N ASP A 482 24.64 2.23 -18.18
CA ASP A 482 23.36 2.90 -18.50
C ASP A 482 23.53 4.41 -18.75
N ASP A 483 24.62 5.01 -18.24
CA ASP A 483 24.87 6.44 -18.40
C ASP A 483 25.12 6.83 -19.86
N ILE A 484 24.57 7.99 -20.23
CA ILE A 484 24.76 8.62 -21.54
C ILE A 484 25.91 9.62 -21.43
N LEU A 485 27.10 9.22 -21.88
CA LEU A 485 28.26 10.11 -22.01
C LEU A 485 28.11 11.04 -23.24
N PRO A 486 28.95 12.09 -23.38
CA PRO A 486 28.80 13.11 -24.42
C PRO A 486 28.67 12.51 -25.84
N GLN A 487 27.56 12.82 -26.51
CA GLN A 487 27.27 12.33 -27.85
C GLN A 487 28.31 12.81 -28.86
N VAL A 488 28.81 11.90 -29.69
CA VAL A 488 29.60 12.23 -30.88
C VAL A 488 28.70 12.15 -32.10
N HIS A 489 28.72 13.24 -32.86
CA HIS A 489 27.99 13.36 -34.10
C HIS A 489 28.88 12.89 -35.24
N ILE A 490 28.40 11.98 -36.09
CA ILE A 490 29.16 11.53 -37.27
C ILE A 490 28.51 12.13 -38.52
N SER A 491 29.35 12.74 -39.37
CA SER A 491 28.94 13.45 -40.58
C SER A 491 29.89 13.19 -41.75
N VAL A 492 29.49 13.66 -42.93
CA VAL A 492 30.37 13.74 -44.10
C VAL A 492 31.28 14.96 -43.93
N GLY A 493 32.57 14.71 -43.80
CA GLY A 493 33.61 15.72 -43.84
C GLY A 493 34.06 15.99 -45.27
N LEU A 494 34.07 17.25 -45.67
CA LEU A 494 34.47 17.75 -46.99
C LEU A 494 35.57 18.81 -46.85
N GLN A 495 36.20 19.16 -47.96
CA GLN A 495 37.10 20.31 -48.03
C GLN A 495 36.34 21.61 -47.68
N LYS A 496 36.96 22.52 -46.91
CA LYS A 496 36.32 23.72 -46.31
C LYS A 496 35.56 24.63 -47.29
N HIS A 497 35.95 24.64 -48.55
CA HIS A 497 35.34 25.46 -49.62
C HIS A 497 34.88 24.63 -50.81
N SER A 498 34.45 23.39 -50.56
CA SER A 498 33.94 22.51 -51.61
C SER A 498 32.65 23.06 -52.22
N THR A 499 32.58 23.10 -53.56
CA THR A 499 31.39 23.56 -54.30
C THR A 499 30.18 22.63 -54.10
N VAL A 500 30.43 21.36 -53.75
CA VAL A 500 29.39 20.35 -53.49
C VAL A 500 28.98 20.27 -52.01
N ALA A 501 29.49 21.14 -51.14
CA ALA A 501 29.22 21.11 -49.71
C ALA A 501 27.72 21.22 -49.38
N VAL A 502 27.01 22.13 -50.04
CA VAL A 502 25.57 22.34 -49.87
C VAL A 502 24.76 21.15 -50.38
N ASP A 503 25.25 20.49 -51.43
CA ASP A 503 24.60 19.30 -51.97
C ASP A 503 24.72 18.12 -51.00
N PHE A 504 25.91 17.90 -50.43
CA PHE A 504 26.13 16.88 -49.39
C PHE A 504 25.39 17.17 -48.08
N GLU A 505 25.24 18.43 -47.69
CA GLU A 505 24.38 18.85 -46.56
C GLU A 505 22.94 18.35 -46.77
N ARG A 506 22.37 18.62 -47.94
CA ARG A 506 20.98 18.26 -48.29
C ARG A 506 20.81 16.76 -48.44
N MET A 507 21.73 16.09 -49.12
CA MET A 507 21.73 14.63 -49.27
C MET A 507 21.78 13.94 -47.91
N SER A 508 22.59 14.46 -46.97
CA SER A 508 22.67 13.94 -45.61
C SER A 508 21.38 14.14 -44.82
N SER A 509 20.70 15.29 -44.97
CA SER A 509 19.37 15.54 -44.38
C SER A 509 18.33 14.56 -44.87
N SER A 510 18.24 14.41 -46.20
CA SER A 510 17.22 13.56 -46.79
C SER A 510 17.43 12.08 -46.48
N TYR A 511 18.69 11.63 -46.42
CA TYR A 511 19.03 10.27 -46.00
C TYR A 511 18.67 9.97 -44.54
N LYS A 512 18.88 10.96 -43.66
CA LYS A 512 18.52 10.86 -42.24
C LYS A 512 17.00 10.87 -42.03
N GLU A 513 16.29 11.81 -42.66
CA GLU A 513 14.82 11.92 -42.58
C GLU A 513 14.10 10.70 -43.15
N SER A 514 14.72 9.99 -44.09
CA SER A 514 14.18 8.77 -44.68
C SER A 514 14.40 7.50 -43.85
N PHE A 515 14.98 7.59 -42.64
CA PHE A 515 15.32 6.44 -41.77
C PHE A 515 16.23 5.37 -42.41
N LEU A 516 16.82 5.64 -43.58
CA LEU A 516 17.68 4.71 -44.30
C LEU A 516 18.96 4.40 -43.52
N TYR A 517 19.44 5.37 -42.73
CA TYR A 517 20.57 5.18 -41.84
C TYR A 517 20.31 4.10 -40.78
N GLU A 518 19.19 4.18 -40.04
CA GLU A 518 18.87 3.20 -38.99
C GLU A 518 18.69 1.80 -39.57
N LYS A 519 18.04 1.68 -40.73
CA LYS A 519 17.92 0.40 -41.46
C LYS A 519 19.28 -0.18 -41.83
N SER A 520 20.22 0.64 -42.29
CA SER A 520 21.58 0.20 -42.62
C SER A 520 22.35 -0.27 -41.38
N LYS A 521 22.21 0.44 -40.26
CA LYS A 521 22.83 0.12 -38.97
C LYS A 521 22.28 -1.18 -38.39
N GLU A 522 20.96 -1.36 -38.38
CA GLU A 522 20.31 -2.58 -37.87
C GLU A 522 20.69 -3.81 -38.69
N SER A 523 20.76 -3.68 -40.02
CA SER A 523 21.21 -4.75 -40.92
C SER A 523 22.63 -5.21 -40.59
N VAL A 524 23.55 -4.26 -40.38
CA VAL A 524 24.94 -4.55 -39.98
C VAL A 524 24.97 -5.24 -38.62
N MET A 525 24.27 -4.72 -37.61
CA MET A 525 24.25 -5.29 -36.27
C MET A 525 23.65 -6.71 -36.24
N THR A 526 22.59 -6.95 -37.01
CA THR A 526 21.93 -8.27 -37.11
C THR A 526 22.87 -9.32 -37.70
N THR A 527 23.67 -8.93 -38.69
CA THR A 527 24.67 -9.80 -39.30
C THR A 527 25.72 -10.24 -38.28
N TYR A 528 26.22 -9.33 -37.45
CA TYR A 528 27.16 -9.66 -36.38
C TYR A 528 26.55 -10.53 -35.26
N LYS A 529 25.30 -10.27 -34.87
CA LYS A 529 24.58 -11.13 -33.91
C LYS A 529 24.45 -12.57 -34.43
N LYS A 530 24.17 -12.75 -35.73
CA LYS A 530 24.10 -14.08 -36.37
C LYS A 530 25.44 -14.79 -36.40
N ILE A 531 26.52 -14.07 -36.71
CA ILE A 531 27.88 -14.62 -36.70
C ILE A 531 28.26 -15.10 -35.29
N GLY A 532 27.99 -14.30 -34.26
CA GLY A 532 28.23 -14.69 -32.86
C GLY A 532 27.40 -15.90 -32.42
N LYS A 533 26.13 -15.99 -32.83
CA LYS A 533 25.23 -17.10 -32.48
C LYS A 533 25.60 -18.42 -33.17
N ASN A 534 26.02 -18.38 -34.44
CA ASN A 534 26.43 -19.58 -35.18
C ASN A 534 27.71 -20.20 -34.62
N TRP A 535 28.59 -19.39 -34.04
CA TRP A 535 29.83 -19.84 -33.41
C TRP A 535 29.57 -20.47 -32.03
N LEU A 536 28.65 -19.91 -31.25
CA LEU A 536 28.13 -20.45 -29.97
C LEU A 536 27.61 -21.90 -30.10
N ASN A 537 27.03 -22.23 -31.24
CA ASN A 537 26.51 -23.57 -31.52
C ASN A 537 27.61 -24.59 -31.90
N GLN A 538 28.85 -24.14 -32.12
CA GLN A 538 29.98 -24.97 -32.54
C GLN A 538 31.00 -25.24 -31.42
N GLY A 539 30.87 -24.61 -30.24
CA GLY A 539 31.80 -24.70 -29.11
C GLY A 539 31.38 -25.62 -27.95
N ASN A 540 32.37 -26.29 -27.36
CA ASN A 540 32.41 -27.18 -26.19
C ASN A 540 31.10 -27.35 -25.34
N PRO A 541 30.53 -28.57 -25.21
CA PRO A 541 29.28 -28.82 -24.47
C PRO A 541 29.31 -28.50 -22.96
N GLU A 542 30.48 -28.55 -22.32
CA GLU A 542 30.61 -28.17 -20.90
C GLU A 542 30.34 -26.66 -20.69
N LEU A 543 30.79 -25.86 -21.65
CA LEU A 543 30.63 -24.41 -21.68
C LEU A 543 29.17 -24.01 -21.95
N GLN A 544 28.49 -24.73 -22.85
CA GLN A 544 27.05 -24.58 -23.06
C GLN A 544 26.26 -24.81 -21.77
N SER A 545 26.66 -25.78 -20.93
CA SER A 545 25.96 -26.04 -19.66
C SER A 545 26.12 -24.89 -18.65
N LYS A 546 27.31 -24.28 -18.55
CA LYS A 546 27.58 -23.15 -17.66
C LYS A 546 26.85 -21.89 -18.12
N LEU A 547 26.85 -21.63 -19.42
CA LEU A 547 26.10 -20.52 -20.04
C LEU A 547 24.60 -20.70 -19.90
N GLN A 548 24.08 -21.91 -20.10
CA GLN A 548 22.67 -22.18 -19.89
C GLN A 548 22.29 -21.92 -18.44
N ASN A 549 23.09 -22.36 -17.45
CA ASN A 549 22.80 -22.07 -16.04
C ASN A 549 22.83 -20.57 -15.69
N ILE A 550 23.71 -19.77 -16.32
CA ILE A 550 23.79 -18.31 -16.09
C ILE A 550 22.65 -17.58 -16.79
N MET A 551 22.34 -17.94 -18.05
CA MET A 551 21.19 -17.41 -18.78
C MET A 551 19.88 -17.81 -18.11
N ASP A 552 19.79 -19.03 -17.59
CA ASP A 552 18.67 -19.48 -16.78
C ASP A 552 18.59 -18.63 -15.51
N ALA A 553 19.68 -18.42 -14.77
CA ALA A 553 19.69 -17.53 -13.59
C ALA A 553 19.25 -16.09 -13.91
N GLN A 554 19.53 -15.55 -15.11
CA GLN A 554 19.06 -14.24 -15.56
C GLN A 554 17.61 -14.26 -16.09
N ASN A 555 17.18 -15.36 -16.68
CA ASN A 555 15.82 -15.57 -17.19
C ASN A 555 14.85 -16.11 -16.11
N GLY A 556 15.25 -16.13 -14.84
CA GLY A 556 14.43 -16.59 -13.71
C GLY A 556 14.38 -18.11 -13.50
N GLY A 557 15.33 -18.85 -14.08
CA GLY A 557 15.56 -20.26 -13.84
C GLY A 557 16.07 -20.57 -12.43
N LEU A 558 15.64 -21.71 -11.87
CA LEU A 558 15.93 -22.13 -10.50
C LEU A 558 17.44 -22.31 -10.26
N MET A 559 18.00 -21.57 -9.30
CA MET A 559 19.36 -21.79 -8.81
C MET A 559 19.48 -23.17 -8.12
N LYS A 560 20.56 -23.90 -8.40
CA LYS A 560 20.91 -25.13 -7.66
C LYS A 560 21.48 -24.79 -6.28
N LEU A 561 20.80 -25.22 -5.22
CA LEU A 561 21.28 -25.13 -3.84
C LEU A 561 22.57 -25.94 -3.66
N THR A 562 23.57 -25.33 -3.03
CA THR A 562 24.86 -25.96 -2.70
C THR A 562 25.03 -26.12 -1.19
N ASN A 563 25.89 -27.05 -0.75
CA ASN A 563 26.17 -27.29 0.68
C ASN A 563 26.63 -26.05 1.45
N ARG A 564 27.19 -25.03 0.77
CA ARG A 564 27.59 -23.76 1.38
C ARG A 564 26.40 -23.00 1.99
N HIS A 565 25.19 -23.13 1.45
CA HIS A 565 23.99 -22.46 1.97
C HIS A 565 23.54 -23.01 3.34
N PHE A 566 23.85 -24.28 3.64
CA PHE A 566 23.41 -24.96 4.86
C PHE A 566 24.45 -24.95 5.99
N LEU A 567 25.62 -24.32 5.78
CA LEU A 567 26.74 -24.37 6.71
C LEU A 567 26.37 -23.87 8.12
N VAL A 568 25.58 -22.79 8.22
CA VAL A 568 25.07 -22.28 9.51
C VAL A 568 24.29 -23.34 10.30
N VAL A 569 23.40 -24.07 9.63
CA VAL A 569 22.55 -25.07 10.29
C VAL A 569 23.39 -26.20 10.86
N TYR A 570 24.39 -26.65 10.10
CA TYR A 570 25.34 -27.65 10.58
C TYR A 570 26.14 -27.18 11.79
N ILE A 571 26.59 -25.92 11.80
CA ILE A 571 27.29 -25.33 12.95
C ILE A 571 26.40 -25.34 14.20
N PHE A 572 25.14 -24.89 14.10
CA PHE A 572 24.20 -24.90 15.23
C PHE A 572 23.91 -26.31 15.76
N TYR A 573 23.77 -27.30 14.87
CA TYR A 573 23.54 -28.69 15.27
C TYR A 573 24.73 -29.27 16.04
N VAL A 574 25.95 -29.04 15.54
CA VAL A 574 27.19 -29.53 16.16
C VAL A 574 27.45 -28.88 17.53
N VAL A 575 27.11 -27.59 17.69
CA VAL A 575 27.30 -26.86 18.96
C VAL A 575 26.23 -27.21 20.00
N SER A 576 24.99 -27.49 19.60
CA SER A 576 23.88 -27.73 20.55
C SER A 576 23.94 -29.11 21.22
N MET A 577 24.40 -30.15 20.51
CA MET A 577 24.47 -31.52 21.05
C MET A 577 25.35 -31.65 22.32
N PRO A 578 26.58 -31.12 22.38
CA PRO A 578 27.40 -31.15 23.58
C PRO A 578 26.76 -30.44 24.77
N ILE A 579 26.10 -29.30 24.53
CA ILE A 579 25.43 -28.52 25.58
C ILE A 579 24.27 -29.32 26.19
N ALA A 580 23.42 -29.93 25.34
CA ALA A 580 22.33 -30.77 25.80
C ALA A 580 22.83 -31.98 26.62
N THR A 581 23.91 -32.61 26.14
CA THR A 581 24.56 -33.75 26.83
C THR A 581 25.10 -33.33 28.21
N PHE A 582 25.72 -32.14 28.30
CA PHE A 582 26.22 -31.59 29.55
C PHE A 582 25.09 -31.30 30.55
N VAL A 583 24.01 -30.65 30.11
CA VAL A 583 22.84 -30.36 30.98
C VAL A 583 22.22 -31.65 31.51
N PHE A 584 22.05 -32.66 30.65
CA PHE A 584 21.51 -33.96 31.05
C PHE A 584 22.42 -34.68 32.07
N ALA A 585 23.74 -34.70 31.82
CA ALA A 585 24.71 -35.28 32.75
C ALA A 585 24.72 -34.56 34.11
N PHE A 586 24.60 -33.23 34.10
CA PHE A 586 24.52 -32.41 35.30
C PHE A 586 23.23 -32.66 36.10
N GLU A 587 22.08 -32.78 35.42
CA GLU A 587 20.81 -33.12 36.06
C GLU A 587 20.85 -34.51 36.70
N LEU A 588 21.42 -35.50 36.01
CA LEU A 588 21.65 -36.85 36.56
C LEU A 588 22.55 -36.81 37.80
N HIS A 589 23.59 -35.98 37.81
CA HIS A 589 24.47 -35.81 38.96
C HIS A 589 23.73 -35.24 40.17
N ILE A 590 22.90 -34.21 39.98
CA ILE A 590 22.07 -33.62 41.05
C ILE A 590 21.09 -34.65 41.61
N ARG A 591 20.38 -35.38 40.74
CA ARG A 591 19.40 -36.40 41.15
C ARG A 591 20.05 -37.56 41.91
N LYS A 592 21.29 -37.93 41.57
CA LYS A 592 22.06 -38.98 42.27
C LYS A 592 22.46 -38.55 43.69
N ASN A 593 22.75 -37.26 43.91
CA ASN A 593 23.20 -36.73 45.20
C ASN A 593 22.05 -36.39 46.18
N HIS A 594 20.78 -36.36 45.73
CA HIS A 594 19.62 -35.96 46.55
C HIS A 594 18.79 -37.11 47.16
N LYS A 595 19.24 -38.37 47.15
CA LYS A 595 18.55 -39.45 47.89
C LYS A 595 18.87 -39.41 49.39
N ASN A 596 17.91 -39.02 50.22
CA ASN A 596 17.81 -39.42 51.63
C ASN A 596 16.35 -39.46 52.12
N PRO A 597 16.01 -40.19 53.20
CA PRO A 597 14.95 -41.21 53.19
C PRO A 597 13.78 -40.84 54.10
N ARG A 598 12.55 -40.74 53.58
CA ARG A 598 11.30 -40.80 54.37
C ARG A 598 10.13 -41.31 53.53
N THR A 599 9.81 -42.59 53.70
CA THR A 599 8.46 -43.14 53.46
C THR A 599 8.07 -43.91 54.71
N ASN A 600 7.19 -43.33 55.51
CA ASN A 600 6.33 -44.03 56.45
C ASN A 600 4.99 -43.32 56.44
N CYS A 601 4.05 -43.86 55.66
CA CYS A 601 2.62 -43.88 55.94
C CYS A 601 2.01 -45.06 55.13
N PRO A 602 0.95 -45.70 55.66
CA PRO A 602 0.80 -47.15 55.62
C PRO A 602 -0.14 -47.66 54.51
N GLU A 603 0.02 -48.95 54.20
CA GLU A 603 -0.79 -49.75 53.26
C GLU A 603 -2.28 -49.86 53.65
N PRO A 604 -3.17 -50.14 52.68
CA PRO A 604 -4.61 -50.26 52.90
C PRO A 604 -4.95 -51.63 53.50
N GLN A 605 -5.63 -51.65 54.65
CA GLN A 605 -6.26 -52.86 55.16
C GLN A 605 -7.71 -52.97 54.67
N ASN A 606 -7.99 -54.10 54.02
CA ASN A 606 -9.32 -54.70 53.93
C ASN A 606 -9.97 -54.77 55.32
N ASN A 607 -11.26 -54.45 55.43
CA ASN A 607 -12.21 -55.32 56.10
C ASN A 607 -13.66 -55.03 55.72
N SER A 608 -14.34 -56.15 55.61
CA SER A 608 -15.73 -56.47 55.31
C SER A 608 -16.75 -56.03 56.35
N GLU A 609 -17.99 -55.90 55.86
CA GLU A 609 -19.26 -56.34 56.49
C GLU A 609 -20.04 -55.47 57.51
N VAL A 610 -21.30 -55.22 57.12
CA VAL A 610 -22.56 -55.54 57.86
C VAL A 610 -23.30 -54.43 58.66
N VAL A 611 -24.46 -54.01 58.07
CA VAL A 611 -25.85 -53.95 58.63
C VAL A 611 -26.13 -52.86 59.70
N THR A 612 -27.20 -52.04 59.70
CA THR A 612 -28.69 -52.11 59.52
C THR A 612 -29.23 -50.71 59.10
N ARG A 613 -30.17 -50.49 58.14
CA ARG A 613 -31.67 -50.51 58.23
C ARG A 613 -32.22 -49.79 59.49
N VAL A 614 -33.01 -48.70 59.46
CA VAL A 614 -34.43 -48.48 59.05
C VAL A 614 -34.71 -46.98 59.39
N ASP A 615 -35.24 -46.10 58.53
CA ASP A 615 -36.67 -45.73 58.31
C ASP A 615 -36.71 -44.66 57.18
N GLU A 616 -37.46 -44.84 56.09
CA GLU A 616 -38.86 -44.39 55.89
C GLU A 616 -39.04 -42.86 55.75
N SER A 617 -38.99 -42.34 54.51
CA SER A 617 -40.10 -41.62 53.85
C SER A 617 -39.68 -40.92 52.55
N GLN A 618 -40.25 -41.42 51.45
CA GLN A 618 -40.58 -40.78 50.16
C GLN A 618 -39.51 -39.96 49.38
N GLU A 619 -39.07 -40.49 48.24
CA GLU A 619 -39.55 -40.06 46.90
C GLU A 619 -38.89 -40.92 45.80
N GLU A 620 -39.71 -41.71 45.09
CA GLU A 620 -39.33 -42.41 43.86
C GLU A 620 -40.08 -41.77 42.68
N LYS A 621 -39.35 -41.44 41.62
CA LYS A 621 -39.73 -41.33 40.19
C LYS A 621 -41.17 -40.87 39.85
N CYS A 622 -41.28 -39.78 39.09
CA CYS A 622 -41.88 -39.85 37.75
C CYS A 622 -41.68 -38.59 36.89
N SER A 623 -41.80 -38.82 35.57
CA SER A 623 -42.23 -37.90 34.53
C SER A 623 -41.38 -36.69 34.14
N ILE A 624 -40.66 -36.90 33.04
CA ILE A 624 -40.71 -36.01 31.86
C ILE A 624 -42.18 -35.60 31.63
N VAL A 625 -42.49 -34.32 31.86
CA VAL A 625 -43.62 -33.48 31.39
C VAL A 625 -43.84 -32.45 32.50
N GLU A 626 -43.27 -31.25 32.34
CA GLU A 626 -43.66 -29.97 33.01
C GLU A 626 -42.48 -28.96 33.01
N VAL A 627 -42.10 -28.43 31.85
CA VAL A 627 -41.49 -27.07 31.79
C VAL A 627 -42.10 -26.25 30.63
N THR A 628 -43.23 -26.71 30.07
CA THR A 628 -43.93 -26.01 28.98
C THR A 628 -45.19 -25.29 29.46
N GLU A 629 -45.61 -25.43 30.72
CA GLU A 629 -46.83 -24.78 31.25
C GLU A 629 -46.57 -23.51 32.10
N ASN A 630 -45.38 -23.36 32.70
CA ASN A 630 -45.06 -22.14 33.46
C ASN A 630 -44.67 -20.92 32.58
N ILE A 631 -44.47 -21.13 31.27
CA ILE A 631 -44.28 -20.03 30.30
C ILE A 631 -45.62 -19.57 29.71
N THR A 632 -46.68 -20.38 29.83
CA THR A 632 -48.02 -20.08 29.32
C THR A 632 -48.84 -19.30 30.34
N ILE A 633 -48.74 -19.65 31.64
CA ILE A 633 -49.43 -18.95 32.73
C ILE A 633 -48.83 -17.55 32.99
N LEU A 634 -47.53 -17.36 32.73
CA LEU A 634 -46.88 -16.04 32.76
C LEU A 634 -47.22 -15.18 31.53
N LYS A 635 -47.60 -15.80 30.40
CA LYS A 635 -48.11 -15.10 29.22
C LYS A 635 -49.55 -14.62 29.39
N GLU A 636 -50.41 -15.36 30.09
CA GLU A 636 -51.79 -14.94 30.35
C GLU A 636 -51.89 -13.85 31.44
N LYS A 637 -51.02 -13.87 32.45
CA LYS A 637 -50.99 -12.79 33.47
C LYS A 637 -50.37 -11.48 32.97
N LEU A 638 -49.56 -11.50 31.90
CA LEU A 638 -48.99 -10.29 31.28
C LEU A 638 -49.88 -9.68 30.19
N GLN A 639 -51.01 -10.31 29.84
CA GLN A 639 -51.99 -9.78 28.88
C GLN A 639 -53.18 -9.06 29.54
N GLY A 640 -53.19 -8.95 30.87
CA GLY A 640 -54.26 -8.28 31.64
C GLY A 640 -54.04 -6.79 31.94
N GLY A 641 -53.13 -6.11 31.24
CA GLY A 641 -52.90 -4.67 31.39
C GLY A 641 -53.45 -3.91 30.20
N LYS A 642 -54.63 -3.27 30.37
CA LYS A 642 -55.28 -2.40 29.38
C LYS A 642 -54.27 -1.46 28.70
N SER A 643 -53.85 -1.76 27.46
CA SER A 643 -53.25 -0.75 26.58
C SER A 643 -54.39 0.03 25.93
N SER A 644 -54.39 1.33 26.19
CA SER A 644 -55.32 2.32 25.66
C SER A 644 -55.20 2.42 24.15
N ASP A 645 -56.33 2.24 23.44
CA ASP A 645 -56.82 2.75 22.14
C ASP A 645 -55.90 3.33 21.02
N MET A 646 -54.57 3.36 21.14
CA MET A 646 -53.64 3.76 20.06
C MET A 646 -53.09 2.60 19.24
N ASP A 647 -53.30 1.34 19.66
CA ASP A 647 -52.71 0.18 18.97
C ASP A 647 -53.52 -0.29 17.75
N LYS A 648 -54.75 0.21 17.55
CA LYS A 648 -55.62 -0.20 16.44
C LYS A 648 -55.53 0.66 15.17
N GLU A 649 -54.83 1.80 15.19
CA GLU A 649 -54.63 2.63 13.99
C GLU A 649 -53.27 2.41 13.29
N THR A 650 -52.33 1.67 13.91
CA THR A 650 -50.96 1.48 13.38
C THR A 650 -50.79 0.20 12.53
N GLU A 651 -51.89 -0.30 11.96
CA GLU A 651 -51.89 -1.55 11.18
C GLU A 651 -51.59 -1.35 9.68
N LYS A 652 -51.47 -0.09 9.21
CA LYS A 652 -51.17 0.26 7.80
C LYS A 652 -49.75 0.78 7.54
N THR A 653 -48.82 0.61 8.47
CA THR A 653 -47.49 1.25 8.36
C THR A 653 -46.44 0.35 7.72
N ASN A 654 -45.77 0.89 6.69
CA ASN A 654 -44.70 0.30 5.88
C ASN A 654 -43.66 -0.48 6.72
N ILE A 655 -43.29 -1.71 6.32
CA ILE A 655 -42.38 -2.62 7.06
C ILE A 655 -41.05 -1.94 7.41
N ILE A 656 -40.56 -1.10 6.50
CA ILE A 656 -39.34 -0.29 6.69
C ILE A 656 -39.49 0.66 7.88
N LEU A 657 -40.65 1.31 8.03
CA LEU A 657 -40.91 2.21 9.14
C LEU A 657 -40.96 1.45 10.47
N ARG A 658 -41.54 0.24 10.48
CA ARG A 658 -41.53 -0.64 11.68
C ARG A 658 -40.11 -1.04 12.07
N LEU A 659 -39.26 -1.39 11.11
CA LEU A 659 -37.85 -1.73 11.36
C LEU A 659 -37.06 -0.54 11.90
N ILE A 660 -37.27 0.67 11.35
CA ILE A 660 -36.66 1.90 11.84
C ILE A 660 -37.13 2.20 13.26
N VAL A 661 -38.44 2.20 13.51
CA VAL A 661 -39.00 2.45 14.85
C VAL A 661 -38.50 1.41 15.86
N HIS A 662 -38.40 0.14 15.47
CA HIS A 662 -37.84 -0.91 16.31
C HIS A 662 -36.35 -0.68 16.62
N HIS A 663 -35.56 -0.23 15.63
CA HIS A 663 -34.13 0.04 15.81
C HIS A 663 -33.86 1.24 16.73
N TYR A 664 -34.71 2.27 16.67
CA TYR A 664 -34.62 3.48 17.49
C TYR A 664 -35.44 3.42 18.79
N ARG A 665 -35.99 2.27 19.16
CA ARG A 665 -36.76 2.10 20.40
C ARG A 665 -35.82 2.13 21.63
N PRO A 666 -36.12 2.90 22.68
CA PRO A 666 -35.33 2.91 23.90
C PRO A 666 -35.42 1.55 24.61
N HIS A 667 -34.28 0.98 24.99
CA HIS A 667 -34.21 -0.19 25.85
C HIS A 667 -33.32 0.12 27.07
N ASN A 668 -33.91 -0.02 28.26
CA ASN A 668 -33.14 -0.10 29.49
C ASN A 668 -32.54 -1.50 29.56
N THR A 669 -31.26 -1.65 29.22
CA THR A 669 -30.54 -2.90 29.50
C THR A 669 -30.40 -3.04 31.02
N VAL A 670 -31.25 -3.86 31.62
CA VAL A 670 -31.10 -4.27 33.02
C VAL A 670 -29.93 -5.25 33.07
N LYS A 671 -28.85 -4.86 33.76
CA LYS A 671 -27.71 -5.75 33.98
C LYS A 671 -28.13 -6.88 34.92
N SER A 672 -27.68 -8.11 34.64
CA SER A 672 -27.86 -9.21 35.60
C SER A 672 -27.02 -8.96 36.86
N ALA A 673 -27.45 -9.51 38.00
CA ALA A 673 -26.72 -9.40 39.26
C ALA A 673 -25.27 -9.94 39.12
N GLU A 674 -25.09 -11.05 38.40
CA GLU A 674 -23.75 -11.60 38.10
C GLU A 674 -22.88 -10.64 37.29
N GLN A 675 -23.47 -9.93 36.32
CA GLN A 675 -22.74 -8.94 35.53
C GLN A 675 -22.29 -7.76 36.40
N ILE A 676 -23.15 -7.30 37.32
CA ILE A 676 -22.82 -6.22 38.26
C ILE A 676 -21.66 -6.65 39.17
N GLU A 677 -21.69 -7.87 39.73
CA GLU A 677 -20.59 -8.40 40.56
C GLU A 677 -19.27 -8.52 39.78
N ARG A 678 -19.30 -9.03 38.54
CA ARG A 678 -18.10 -9.10 37.69
C ARG A 678 -17.52 -7.72 37.39
N GLU A 679 -18.38 -6.74 37.12
CA GLU A 679 -17.97 -5.39 36.73
C GLU A 679 -17.45 -4.52 37.89
N LYS A 680 -17.67 -4.94 39.15
CA LYS A 680 -17.04 -4.32 40.35
C LYS A 680 -15.52 -4.40 40.33
N TRP A 681 -14.96 -5.39 39.64
CA TRP A 681 -13.53 -5.64 39.56
C TRP A 681 -12.99 -5.21 38.18
N LEU A 682 -11.82 -4.58 38.16
CA LEU A 682 -11.09 -4.28 36.93
C LEU A 682 -10.26 -5.49 36.51
N LEU A 683 -9.52 -6.04 37.48
CA LEU A 683 -8.78 -7.29 37.43
C LEU A 683 -9.08 -8.06 38.73
N PRO A 684 -8.88 -9.39 38.78
CA PRO A 684 -9.02 -10.13 40.03
C PRO A 684 -8.19 -9.46 41.16
N GLY A 685 -8.87 -8.98 42.20
CA GLY A 685 -8.26 -8.27 43.34
C GLY A 685 -8.16 -6.74 43.23
N VAL A 686 -8.39 -6.13 42.06
CA VAL A 686 -8.37 -4.67 41.86
C VAL A 686 -9.78 -4.14 41.64
N ARG A 687 -10.30 -3.33 42.56
CA ARG A 687 -11.62 -2.70 42.42
C ARG A 687 -11.63 -1.68 41.28
N PHE A 688 -12.73 -1.63 40.54
CA PHE A 688 -12.91 -0.69 39.45
C PHE A 688 -13.04 0.76 39.96
N ASN A 689 -12.35 1.68 39.31
CA ASN A 689 -12.47 3.13 39.54
C ASN A 689 -12.84 3.83 38.22
N ARG A 690 -13.88 4.68 38.25
CA ARG A 690 -14.38 5.41 37.07
C ARG A 690 -13.31 6.21 36.33
N TRP A 691 -12.28 6.70 37.04
CA TRP A 691 -11.19 7.49 36.46
C TRP A 691 -10.33 6.71 35.45
N VAL A 692 -10.29 5.37 35.54
CA VAL A 692 -9.54 4.51 34.60
C VAL A 692 -10.17 4.53 33.19
N LEU A 693 -11.44 4.92 33.07
CA LEU A 693 -12.11 5.07 31.78
C LEU A 693 -11.56 6.22 30.93
N LEU A 694 -11.02 7.28 31.56
CA LEU A 694 -10.45 8.42 30.84
C LEU A 694 -9.23 8.03 30.00
N PRO A 695 -8.14 7.45 30.56
CA PRO A 695 -6.99 7.03 29.75
C PRO A 695 -7.37 5.94 28.74
N ALA A 696 -8.29 5.02 29.09
CA ALA A 696 -8.77 4.01 28.13
C ALA A 696 -9.47 4.64 26.92
N ALA A 697 -10.34 5.64 27.14
CA ALA A 697 -10.98 6.40 26.08
C ALA A 697 -9.98 7.18 25.23
N VAL A 698 -9.01 7.86 25.86
CA VAL A 698 -7.95 8.60 25.18
C VAL A 698 -7.17 7.68 24.25
N VAL A 699 -6.79 6.48 24.71
CA VAL A 699 -6.00 5.51 23.93
C VAL A 699 -6.78 5.01 22.70
N ILE A 700 -8.05 4.65 22.86
CA ILE A 700 -8.89 4.24 21.72
C ILE A 700 -9.01 5.38 20.71
N GLN A 701 -9.30 6.59 21.21
CA GLN A 701 -9.51 7.78 20.40
C GLN A 701 -8.22 8.24 19.73
N PHE A 702 -7.06 8.02 20.36
CA PHE A 702 -5.74 8.25 19.79
C PHE A 702 -5.50 7.44 18.52
N CYS A 703 -5.81 6.15 18.53
CA CYS A 703 -5.63 5.31 17.35
C CYS A 703 -6.55 5.73 16.19
N VAL A 704 -7.83 6.01 16.46
CA VAL A 704 -8.75 6.44 15.39
C VAL A 704 -8.53 7.90 14.97
N GLY A 705 -7.91 8.71 15.82
CA GLY A 705 -7.48 10.08 15.52
C GLY A 705 -6.40 10.19 14.47
N SER A 706 -5.73 9.08 14.16
CA SER A 706 -4.79 8.97 13.03
C SER A 706 -5.42 9.41 11.70
N LEU A 707 -6.75 9.35 11.58
CA LEU A 707 -7.50 9.83 10.41
C LEU A 707 -7.12 11.24 9.95
N TYR A 708 -6.84 12.18 10.87
CA TYR A 708 -6.48 13.55 10.51
C TYR A 708 -5.04 13.71 10.00
N ALA A 709 -4.18 12.70 10.15
CA ALA A 709 -2.84 12.69 9.57
C ALA A 709 -2.82 12.21 8.11
N TRP A 710 -3.99 11.90 7.51
CA TRP A 710 -4.08 11.34 6.16
C TRP A 710 -3.36 12.17 5.09
N SER A 711 -3.36 13.50 5.22
CA SER A 711 -2.75 14.39 4.24
C SER A 711 -1.24 14.17 4.02
N VAL A 712 -0.55 13.56 4.99
CA VAL A 712 0.86 13.16 4.88
C VAL A 712 1.05 12.03 3.86
N PHE A 713 0.04 11.17 3.68
CA PHE A 713 0.09 10.04 2.74
C PHE A 713 -0.32 10.42 1.31
N ASN A 714 -0.99 11.56 1.10
CA ASN A 714 -1.59 11.90 -0.20
C ASN A 714 -0.59 11.78 -1.36
N HIS A 715 0.55 12.47 -1.26
CA HIS A 715 1.57 12.45 -2.30
C HIS A 715 2.18 11.05 -2.47
N ALA A 716 2.52 10.36 -1.37
CA ALA A 716 3.14 9.05 -1.43
C ALA A 716 2.22 8.00 -2.08
N VAL A 717 0.92 8.02 -1.76
CA VAL A 717 -0.08 7.10 -2.31
C VAL A 717 -0.31 7.34 -3.80
N ASP A 718 -0.49 8.60 -4.22
CA ASP A 718 -0.72 8.91 -5.64
C ASP A 718 0.52 8.57 -6.48
N LEU A 719 1.73 8.89 -5.99
CA LEU A 719 2.98 8.56 -6.68
C LEU A 719 3.18 7.05 -6.79
N PHE A 720 2.90 6.29 -5.73
CA PHE A 720 3.08 4.84 -5.73
C PHE A 720 2.11 4.12 -6.68
N ILE A 721 0.87 4.61 -6.78
CA ILE A 721 -0.18 3.97 -7.59
C ILE A 721 -0.08 4.40 -9.06
N TYR A 722 0.03 5.70 -9.32
CA TYR A 722 -0.07 6.26 -10.68
C TYR A 722 1.29 6.63 -11.32
N GLY A 723 2.36 6.76 -10.54
CA GLY A 723 3.67 7.20 -11.01
C GLY A 723 3.79 8.72 -11.25
N HIS A 724 2.70 9.48 -11.08
CA HIS A 724 2.68 10.94 -11.16
C HIS A 724 1.59 11.53 -10.23
N ASN A 725 1.70 12.82 -9.89
CA ASN A 725 0.83 13.47 -8.89
C ASN A 725 -0.40 14.20 -9.46
N GLU A 726 -0.61 14.16 -10.77
CA GLU A 726 -1.55 15.08 -11.44
C GLU A 726 -3.02 14.81 -11.07
N PHE A 727 -3.35 13.57 -10.70
CA PHE A 727 -4.73 13.18 -10.42
C PHE A 727 -5.22 13.58 -9.01
N ASN A 728 -4.31 13.77 -8.04
CA ASN A 728 -4.62 14.16 -6.66
C ASN A 728 -5.84 13.41 -6.07
N MET A 729 -5.85 12.08 -6.22
CA MET A 729 -7.00 11.23 -5.91
C MET A 729 -6.97 10.72 -4.47
N ALA A 730 -5.78 10.58 -3.87
CA ALA A 730 -5.61 10.12 -2.50
C ALA A 730 -6.41 10.90 -1.42
N PRO A 731 -6.58 12.25 -1.49
CA PRO A 731 -7.41 13.00 -0.54
C PRO A 731 -8.86 12.51 -0.49
N THR A 732 -9.39 11.97 -1.59
CA THR A 732 -10.76 11.44 -1.68
C THR A 732 -11.02 10.36 -0.62
N THR A 733 -10.00 9.56 -0.30
CA THR A 733 -10.06 8.53 0.73
C THR A 733 -10.47 9.09 2.10
N PHE A 734 -9.94 10.26 2.47
CA PHE A 734 -10.27 10.91 3.75
C PHE A 734 -11.74 11.36 3.80
N TYR A 735 -12.28 11.88 2.70
CA TYR A 735 -13.69 12.29 2.66
C TYR A 735 -14.61 11.07 2.70
N ILE A 736 -14.28 9.98 1.99
CA ILE A 736 -15.01 8.71 2.09
C ILE A 736 -15.00 8.21 3.54
N ALA A 737 -13.84 8.23 4.20
CA ALA A 737 -13.73 7.87 5.62
C ALA A 737 -14.62 8.73 6.52
N CYS A 738 -14.61 10.06 6.35
CA CYS A 738 -15.50 10.95 7.10
C CYS A 738 -16.99 10.67 6.84
N GLY A 739 -17.34 10.32 5.60
CA GLY A 739 -18.70 9.92 5.20
C GLY A 739 -19.19 8.67 5.92
N PHE A 740 -18.38 7.60 5.87
CA PHE A 740 -18.71 6.33 6.51
C PHE A 740 -18.62 6.39 8.04
N LEU A 741 -17.76 7.23 8.60
CA LEU A 741 -17.65 7.46 10.04
C LEU A 741 -18.98 7.94 10.64
N GLY A 742 -19.51 9.07 10.14
CA GLY A 742 -20.73 9.65 10.72
C GLY A 742 -21.98 8.84 10.40
N THR A 743 -22.08 8.27 9.20
CA THR A 743 -23.23 7.41 8.83
C THR A 743 -23.23 6.09 9.62
N ALA A 744 -22.08 5.45 9.82
CA ALA A 744 -21.98 4.27 10.68
C ALA A 744 -22.27 4.60 12.15
N ALA A 745 -21.78 5.74 12.65
CA ALA A 745 -22.07 6.19 14.01
C ALA A 745 -23.59 6.43 14.21
N ALA A 746 -24.26 7.03 13.25
CA ALA A 746 -25.72 7.25 13.27
C ALA A 746 -26.51 5.94 13.20
N ALA A 747 -26.11 5.03 12.32
CA ALA A 747 -26.77 3.74 12.14
C ALA A 747 -26.56 2.81 13.34
N LEU A 748 -25.35 2.78 13.91
CA LEU A 748 -24.97 1.81 14.95
C LEU A 748 -25.06 2.38 16.38
N GLY A 749 -25.32 3.67 16.56
CA GLY A 749 -25.52 4.30 17.88
C GLY A 749 -26.59 3.63 18.74
N PRO A 750 -27.82 3.35 18.23
CA PRO A 750 -28.82 2.59 18.97
C PRO A 750 -28.42 1.14 19.28
N TRP A 751 -27.60 0.53 18.43
CA TRP A 751 -27.09 -0.83 18.66
C TRP A 751 -26.01 -0.84 19.76
N LEU A 752 -25.12 0.17 19.78
CA LEU A 752 -24.15 0.41 20.85
C LEU A 752 -24.83 0.48 22.22
N GLU A 753 -25.92 1.24 22.35
CA GLU A 753 -26.63 1.38 23.63
C GLU A 753 -27.25 0.06 24.11
N ARG A 754 -27.71 -0.78 23.18
CA ARG A 754 -28.34 -2.08 23.49
C ARG A 754 -27.34 -3.17 23.86
N LYS A 755 -26.15 -3.18 23.25
CA LYS A 755 -25.14 -4.24 23.46
C LYS A 755 -24.02 -3.83 24.41
N GLY A 756 -23.88 -2.54 24.67
CA GLY A 756 -22.85 -1.98 25.55
C GLY A 756 -21.57 -1.58 24.81
N PRO A 757 -20.77 -0.70 25.44
CA PRO A 757 -19.62 -0.05 24.80
C PRO A 757 -18.46 -1.00 24.49
N LEU A 758 -18.27 -2.06 25.30
CA LEU A 758 -17.22 -3.04 25.09
C LEU A 758 -17.37 -3.75 23.74
N LEU A 759 -18.53 -4.37 23.49
CA LEU A 759 -18.77 -5.16 22.28
C LEU A 759 -18.74 -4.28 21.03
N ALA A 760 -19.36 -3.11 21.10
CA ALA A 760 -19.39 -2.19 19.98
C ALA A 760 -17.99 -1.66 19.62
N CYS A 761 -17.16 -1.37 20.63
CA CYS A 761 -15.78 -0.95 20.40
C CYS A 761 -14.95 -2.09 19.80
N PHE A 762 -15.08 -3.34 20.26
CA PHE A 762 -14.36 -4.49 19.69
C PHE A 762 -14.71 -4.75 18.22
N VAL A 763 -16.00 -4.66 17.86
CA VAL A 763 -16.43 -4.75 16.47
C VAL A 763 -15.83 -3.62 15.64
N GLY A 764 -15.86 -2.39 16.17
CA GLY A 764 -15.24 -1.23 15.53
C GLY A 764 -13.73 -1.40 15.30
N ILE A 765 -12.99 -1.89 16.30
CA ILE A 765 -11.54 -2.15 16.22
C ILE A 765 -11.25 -3.15 15.11
N THR A 766 -12.00 -4.25 15.06
CA THR A 766 -11.80 -5.31 14.07
C THR A 766 -11.99 -4.77 12.66
N ILE A 767 -13.05 -3.99 12.42
CA ILE A 767 -13.34 -3.39 11.12
C ILE A 767 -12.28 -2.34 10.75
N PHE A 768 -11.89 -1.47 11.69
CA PHE A 768 -10.88 -0.43 11.49
C PHE A 768 -9.51 -1.01 11.09
N CYS A 769 -9.05 -2.03 11.81
CA CYS A 769 -7.76 -2.68 11.54
C CYS A 769 -7.80 -3.49 10.25
N SER A 770 -8.92 -4.18 9.96
CA SER A 770 -9.12 -4.84 8.67
C SER A 770 -9.06 -3.85 7.51
N GLY A 771 -9.59 -2.63 7.68
CA GLY A 771 -9.47 -1.54 6.72
C GLY A 771 -8.02 -1.12 6.46
N HIS A 772 -7.17 -1.07 7.49
CA HIS A 772 -5.74 -0.78 7.33
C HIS A 772 -5.01 -1.88 6.55
N PHE A 773 -5.27 -3.15 6.87
CA PHE A 773 -4.67 -4.27 6.14
C PHE A 773 -5.13 -4.33 4.68
N LEU A 774 -6.41 -4.03 4.42
CA LEU A 774 -6.93 -3.97 3.06
C LEU A 774 -6.37 -2.79 2.28
N THR A 775 -6.07 -1.68 2.95
CA THR A 775 -5.38 -0.52 2.35
C THR A 775 -3.95 -0.87 1.95
N ALA A 776 -3.22 -1.58 2.82
CA ALA A 776 -1.89 -2.08 2.50
C ALA A 776 -1.92 -2.98 1.24
N LEU A 777 -2.90 -3.88 1.16
CA LEU A 777 -3.11 -4.73 -0.02
C LEU A 777 -3.45 -3.89 -1.26
N GLY A 778 -4.33 -2.88 -1.14
CA GLY A 778 -4.70 -2.00 -2.25
C GLY A 778 -3.51 -1.21 -2.81
N ILE A 779 -2.66 -0.68 -1.94
CA ILE A 779 -1.43 0.02 -2.36
C ILE A 779 -0.48 -0.98 -3.02
N PHE A 780 -0.28 -2.16 -2.43
CA PHE A 780 0.60 -3.20 -2.99
C PHE A 780 0.16 -3.63 -4.40
N LEU A 781 -1.14 -3.80 -4.63
CA LEU A 781 -1.71 -4.15 -5.93
C LEU A 781 -1.84 -2.95 -6.89
N ARG A 782 -1.45 -1.73 -6.47
CA ARG A 782 -1.63 -0.46 -7.19
C ARG A 782 -3.08 -0.21 -7.61
N GLN A 783 -4.04 -0.50 -6.72
CA GLN A 783 -5.48 -0.35 -6.95
C GLN A 783 -6.06 0.69 -5.98
N ILE A 784 -6.33 1.90 -6.47
CA ILE A 784 -6.88 2.99 -5.63
C ILE A 784 -8.24 2.65 -5.01
N TRP A 785 -9.07 1.87 -5.71
CA TRP A 785 -10.42 1.54 -5.24
C TRP A 785 -10.38 0.66 -3.97
N LEU A 786 -9.35 -0.18 -3.83
CA LEU A 786 -9.11 -0.96 -2.61
C LEU A 786 -8.67 -0.07 -1.45
N VAL A 787 -7.98 1.05 -1.72
CA VAL A 787 -7.64 2.07 -0.71
C VAL A 787 -8.91 2.82 -0.27
N PHE A 788 -9.77 3.19 -1.22
CA PHE A 788 -11.08 3.79 -0.92
C PHE A 788 -11.96 2.86 -0.09
N PHE A 789 -11.97 1.57 -0.41
CA PHE A 789 -12.77 0.60 0.34
C PHE A 789 -12.14 0.24 1.70
N GLY A 790 -10.82 0.04 1.76
CA GLY A 790 -10.08 -0.29 2.97
C GLY A 790 -10.08 0.84 3.99
N TYR A 791 -9.40 1.96 3.70
CA TYR A 791 -9.24 3.06 4.64
C TYR A 791 -10.50 3.94 4.69
N GLY A 792 -11.12 4.18 3.53
CA GLY A 792 -12.34 4.97 3.42
C GLY A 792 -13.53 4.26 4.06
N VAL A 793 -14.01 3.17 3.48
CA VAL A 793 -15.25 2.50 3.93
C VAL A 793 -15.05 1.78 5.27
N LEU A 794 -14.16 0.78 5.33
CA LEU A 794 -13.97 -0.02 6.55
C LEU A 794 -13.33 0.82 7.67
N GLY A 795 -12.27 1.57 7.35
CA GLY A 795 -11.65 2.50 8.31
C GLY A 795 -12.65 3.53 8.84
N GLY A 796 -13.51 4.10 7.99
CA GLY A 796 -14.60 4.99 8.39
C GLY A 796 -15.60 4.33 9.34
N ILE A 797 -16.16 3.17 8.98
CA ILE A 797 -17.14 2.43 9.81
C ILE A 797 -16.54 2.08 11.19
N GLY A 798 -15.33 1.53 11.20
CA GLY A 798 -14.63 1.15 12.41
C GLY A 798 -14.33 2.35 13.31
N THR A 799 -13.91 3.47 12.72
CA THR A 799 -13.72 4.74 13.42
C THR A 799 -15.01 5.24 14.04
N GLY A 800 -16.13 5.22 13.29
CA GLY A 800 -17.44 5.67 13.78
C GLY A 800 -17.85 4.97 15.07
N LEU A 801 -17.77 3.63 15.10
CA LEU A 801 -18.07 2.81 16.28
C LEU A 801 -17.12 3.09 17.46
N CYS A 802 -15.81 3.13 17.21
CA CYS A 802 -14.82 3.37 18.24
C CYS A 802 -14.85 4.81 18.78
N TYR A 803 -15.39 5.75 18.00
CA TYR A 803 -15.57 7.13 18.43
C TYR A 803 -16.73 7.27 19.42
N ILE A 804 -17.91 6.72 19.10
CA ILE A 804 -19.10 6.88 19.95
C ILE A 804 -19.08 6.03 21.22
N SER A 805 -18.40 4.87 21.21
CA SER A 805 -18.39 3.90 22.31
C SER A 805 -17.83 4.47 23.63
N PRO A 806 -16.59 5.00 23.68
CA PRO A 806 -16.03 5.58 24.91
C PRO A 806 -16.74 6.87 25.32
N VAL A 807 -17.23 7.65 24.35
CA VAL A 807 -17.92 8.92 24.62
C VAL A 807 -19.24 8.68 25.34
N SER A 808 -20.08 7.76 24.84
CA SER A 808 -21.34 7.41 25.52
C SER A 808 -21.10 6.88 26.93
N ALA A 809 -20.09 6.02 27.12
CA ALA A 809 -19.75 5.49 28.43
C ALA A 809 -19.36 6.61 29.41
N LEU A 810 -18.48 7.53 29.00
CA LEU A 810 -17.99 8.60 29.87
C LEU A 810 -19.06 9.62 30.25
N GLN A 811 -20.00 9.93 29.36
CA GLN A 811 -21.12 10.84 29.69
C GLN A 811 -22.02 10.29 30.81
N LYS A 812 -22.09 8.96 30.97
CA LYS A 812 -22.85 8.30 32.04
C LYS A 812 -22.09 8.18 33.37
N TRP A 813 -20.76 8.02 33.31
CA TRP A 813 -19.91 7.90 34.51
C TRP A 813 -19.55 9.23 35.16
N PHE A 814 -19.66 10.33 34.42
CA PHE A 814 -19.31 11.69 34.88
C PHE A 814 -20.49 12.66 34.73
N PRO A 815 -21.63 12.43 35.42
CA PRO A 815 -22.73 13.38 35.43
C PRO A 815 -22.31 14.74 36.05
N ASP A 816 -21.32 14.73 36.93
CA ASP A 816 -20.76 15.91 37.61
C ASP A 816 -19.90 16.80 36.71
N ARG A 817 -19.21 16.21 35.72
CA ARG A 817 -18.22 16.90 34.88
C ARG A 817 -18.26 16.41 33.43
N ARG A 818 -19.46 16.45 32.83
CA ARG A 818 -19.74 15.93 31.48
C ARG A 818 -18.83 16.52 30.41
N GLY A 819 -18.54 17.83 30.48
CA GLY A 819 -17.68 18.52 29.52
C GLY A 819 -16.22 18.11 29.62
N MET A 820 -15.67 18.07 30.84
CA MET A 820 -14.33 17.54 31.08
C MET A 820 -14.22 16.09 30.59
N ALA A 821 -15.20 15.23 30.90
CA ALA A 821 -15.19 13.83 30.50
C ALA A 821 -15.27 13.63 28.98
N SER A 822 -16.13 14.39 28.26
CA SER A 822 -16.15 14.35 26.78
C SER A 822 -14.86 14.92 26.19
N GLY A 823 -14.33 16.00 26.76
CA GLY A 823 -13.06 16.60 26.35
C GLY A 823 -11.93 15.58 26.41
N PHE A 824 -11.75 14.90 27.55
CA PHE A 824 -10.73 13.85 27.70
C PHE A 824 -10.99 12.64 26.80
N ALA A 825 -12.25 12.22 26.63
CA ALA A 825 -12.56 11.14 25.71
C ALA A 825 -12.05 11.46 24.30
N VAL A 826 -12.39 12.66 23.83
CA VAL A 826 -12.27 13.03 22.42
C VAL A 826 -10.90 13.67 22.13
N CYS A 827 -10.13 14.12 23.14
CA CYS A 827 -8.80 14.73 22.97
C CYS A 827 -7.77 13.75 22.38
N GLY A 828 -7.89 12.46 22.68
CA GLY A 828 -7.06 11.41 22.09
C GLY A 828 -7.06 11.49 20.57
N PHE A 829 -8.23 11.76 19.97
CA PHE A 829 -8.38 11.90 18.53
C PHE A 829 -7.49 13.03 17.94
N GLY A 830 -7.31 14.13 18.67
CA GLY A 830 -6.37 15.19 18.28
C GLY A 830 -4.91 14.75 18.42
N ALA A 831 -4.55 14.10 19.54
CA ALA A 831 -3.19 13.59 19.78
C ALA A 831 -2.74 12.55 18.74
N GLY A 832 -3.65 11.68 18.30
CA GLY A 832 -3.37 10.65 17.30
C GLY A 832 -2.79 11.21 16.01
N SER A 833 -3.33 12.35 15.57
CA SER A 833 -2.87 13.05 14.37
C SER A 833 -1.42 13.55 14.48
N ILE A 834 -0.99 13.97 15.68
CA ILE A 834 0.37 14.46 15.94
C ILE A 834 1.37 13.31 15.80
N ALA A 835 1.09 12.19 16.45
CA ALA A 835 1.98 11.03 16.45
C ALA A 835 2.09 10.42 15.05
N VAL A 836 0.96 10.19 14.38
CA VAL A 836 0.97 9.57 13.06
C VAL A 836 1.60 10.49 12.02
N ALA A 837 1.35 11.80 12.04
CA ALA A 837 1.99 12.72 11.11
C ALA A 837 3.54 12.70 11.21
N LYS A 838 4.09 12.53 12.42
CA LYS A 838 5.54 12.45 12.65
C LYS A 838 6.15 11.08 12.39
N ILE A 839 5.43 10.01 12.70
CA ILE A 839 5.92 8.64 12.56
C ILE A 839 5.82 8.16 11.11
N SER A 840 4.85 8.67 10.34
CA SER A 840 4.54 8.13 9.01
C SER A 840 5.67 8.27 8.00
N ILE A 841 6.37 9.42 7.92
CA ILE A 841 7.45 9.61 6.93
C ILE A 841 8.65 8.66 7.22
N PRO A 842 9.24 8.64 8.43
CA PRO A 842 10.30 7.69 8.75
C PRO A 842 9.87 6.22 8.61
N LEU A 843 8.60 5.91 8.89
CA LEU A 843 8.08 4.56 8.75
C LEU A 843 7.96 4.16 7.28
N MET A 844 7.49 5.05 6.41
CA MET A 844 7.46 4.82 4.96
C MET A 844 8.86 4.64 4.37
N GLU A 845 9.84 5.41 4.82
CA GLU A 845 11.24 5.28 4.37
C GLU A 845 11.89 3.96 4.80
N SER A 846 11.53 3.44 5.98
CA SER A 846 12.15 2.23 6.54
C SER A 846 11.52 0.92 6.08
N VAL A 847 10.18 0.84 6.01
CA VAL A 847 9.47 -0.41 5.66
C VAL A 847 8.69 -0.33 4.35
N GLY A 848 8.60 0.85 3.74
CA GLY A 848 7.80 1.09 2.54
C GLY A 848 6.34 1.47 2.84
N LEU A 849 5.67 2.06 1.85
CA LEU A 849 4.31 2.58 1.99
C LEU A 849 3.26 1.48 2.31
N PRO A 850 3.20 0.31 1.64
CA PRO A 850 2.22 -0.72 2.00
C PRO A 850 2.41 -1.25 3.43
N MET A 851 3.66 -1.54 3.82
CA MET A 851 3.96 -2.09 5.15
C MET A 851 3.71 -1.09 6.27
N THR A 852 3.78 0.21 5.99
CA THR A 852 3.40 1.26 6.95
C THR A 852 1.97 1.06 7.46
N PHE A 853 1.02 0.75 6.57
CA PHE A 853 -0.37 0.49 6.95
C PHE A 853 -0.56 -0.83 7.72
N VAL A 854 0.24 -1.85 7.42
CA VAL A 854 0.25 -3.11 8.20
C VAL A 854 0.75 -2.85 9.62
N VAL A 855 1.89 -2.18 9.76
CA VAL A 855 2.48 -1.86 11.07
C VAL A 855 1.52 -1.01 11.90
N LEU A 856 0.96 0.06 11.32
CA LEU A 856 -0.01 0.91 12.00
C LEU A 856 -1.29 0.12 12.37
N GLY A 857 -1.82 -0.70 11.47
CA GLY A 857 -2.99 -1.55 11.72
C GLY A 857 -2.77 -2.53 12.87
N SER A 858 -1.61 -3.18 12.93
CA SER A 858 -1.24 -4.10 14.02
C SER A 858 -1.08 -3.39 15.36
N ILE A 859 -0.43 -2.22 15.37
CA ILE A 859 -0.28 -1.41 16.60
C ILE A 859 -1.65 -0.96 17.10
N HIS A 860 -2.50 -0.42 16.22
CA HIS A 860 -3.86 0.00 16.57
C HIS A 860 -4.68 -1.17 17.14
N LEU A 861 -4.58 -2.36 16.55
CA LEU A 861 -5.29 -3.55 17.02
C LEU A 861 -4.96 -3.88 18.48
N VAL A 862 -3.67 -3.93 18.82
CA VAL A 862 -3.21 -4.25 20.18
C VAL A 862 -3.60 -3.15 21.16
N VAL A 863 -3.27 -1.89 20.82
CA VAL A 863 -3.45 -0.74 21.70
C VAL A 863 -4.94 -0.48 21.97
N MET A 864 -5.79 -0.48 20.93
CA MET A 864 -7.22 -0.25 21.12
C MET A 864 -7.90 -1.39 21.87
N SER A 865 -7.48 -2.65 21.65
CA SER A 865 -8.06 -3.81 22.35
C SER A 865 -7.85 -3.72 23.87
N THR A 866 -6.67 -3.26 24.31
CA THR A 866 -6.41 -3.05 25.75
C THR A 866 -7.31 -1.99 26.37
N GLY A 867 -7.54 -0.86 25.66
CA GLY A 867 -8.46 0.17 26.10
C GLY A 867 -9.92 -0.29 26.11
N ALA A 868 -10.33 -1.07 25.10
CA ALA A 868 -11.70 -1.54 24.96
C ALA A 868 -12.15 -2.39 26.15
N LEU A 869 -11.27 -3.27 26.67
CA LEU A 869 -11.53 -4.14 27.83
C LEU A 869 -11.93 -3.37 29.11
N VAL A 870 -11.58 -2.09 29.21
CA VAL A 870 -11.91 -1.25 30.36
C VAL A 870 -13.34 -0.70 30.27
N LEU A 871 -13.85 -0.48 29.05
CA LEU A 871 -15.12 0.20 28.79
C LEU A 871 -16.31 -0.56 29.35
N ARG A 872 -17.11 0.13 30.18
CA ARG A 872 -18.33 -0.40 30.81
C ARG A 872 -19.31 0.73 31.12
N THR A 873 -20.59 0.41 31.29
CA THR A 873 -21.61 1.37 31.74
C THR A 873 -21.71 1.39 33.27
N PRO A 874 -22.22 2.47 33.90
CA PRO A 874 -22.44 2.47 35.35
C PRO A 874 -23.57 1.50 35.76
N PRO A 875 -23.58 1.01 37.02
CA PRO A 875 -24.74 0.30 37.58
C PRO A 875 -25.93 1.26 37.78
N PRO A 876 -27.18 0.76 37.87
CA PRO A 876 -28.38 1.60 38.03
C PRO A 876 -28.33 2.55 39.23
N ASP A 877 -27.77 2.10 40.35
CA ASP A 877 -27.72 2.83 41.62
C ASP A 877 -26.48 3.75 41.75
N PHE A 878 -25.81 4.04 40.64
CA PHE A 878 -24.61 4.86 40.65
C PHE A 878 -24.92 6.33 40.96
N VAL A 879 -24.33 6.83 42.05
CA VAL A 879 -24.43 8.23 42.51
C VAL A 879 -23.03 8.80 42.73
N VAL A 880 -22.80 10.02 42.28
CA VAL A 880 -21.55 10.78 42.53
C VAL A 880 -21.89 12.24 42.80
N ASN A 881 -21.34 12.80 43.89
CA ASN A 881 -21.56 14.18 44.31
C ASN A 881 -23.06 14.54 44.39
N GLY A 882 -23.88 13.61 44.91
CA GLY A 882 -25.34 13.79 45.02
C GLY A 882 -26.11 13.71 43.69
N MET A 883 -25.43 13.42 42.57
CA MET A 883 -26.05 13.27 41.24
C MET A 883 -26.09 11.81 40.80
N ARG A 884 -27.25 11.39 40.29
CA ARG A 884 -27.41 10.10 39.59
C ARG A 884 -26.82 10.17 38.18
N SER A 885 -26.63 9.01 37.56
CA SER A 885 -26.13 8.91 36.17
C SER A 885 -26.99 9.66 35.13
N ASP A 886 -28.26 9.89 35.44
CA ASP A 886 -29.19 10.68 34.64
C ASP A 886 -29.00 12.21 34.76
N GLY A 887 -28.27 12.67 35.78
CA GLY A 887 -28.08 14.07 36.12
C GLY A 887 -29.15 14.64 37.07
N SER A 888 -30.05 13.80 37.60
CA SER A 888 -30.97 14.19 38.68
C SER A 888 -30.25 14.25 40.03
N LEU A 889 -30.67 15.19 40.88
CA LEU A 889 -30.20 15.29 42.26
C LEU A 889 -30.94 14.26 43.12
N VAL A 890 -30.23 13.60 44.03
CA VAL A 890 -30.85 12.68 45.00
C VAL A 890 -31.60 13.49 46.06
N SER A 891 -32.91 13.26 46.17
CA SER A 891 -33.83 13.95 47.11
C SER A 891 -33.41 13.84 48.58
N ASP A 892 -32.64 12.80 48.92
CA ASP A 892 -32.33 12.45 50.31
C ASP A 892 -31.03 13.10 50.82
N ALA A 893 -30.41 13.99 50.03
CA ALA A 893 -29.28 14.82 50.46
C ALA A 893 -29.73 16.18 51.04
N TYR A 894 -30.99 16.27 51.48
CA TYR A 894 -31.53 17.42 52.19
C TYR A 894 -31.52 17.15 53.69
N ASP A 895 -30.35 17.23 54.32
CA ASP A 895 -30.31 17.57 55.73
C ASP A 895 -29.04 18.35 56.12
N SER A 896 -29.28 19.50 56.77
CA SER A 896 -28.35 20.43 57.43
C SER A 896 -27.49 21.41 56.60
N ASN A 897 -28.05 22.61 56.40
CA ASN A 897 -27.43 23.94 56.55
C ASN A 897 -26.20 24.32 55.69
N GLN A 898 -26.43 24.69 54.42
CA GLN A 898 -25.84 25.90 53.80
C GLN A 898 -26.44 26.10 52.40
N TYR A 899 -26.78 27.35 52.05
CA TYR A 899 -27.42 27.80 50.79
C TYR A 899 -28.95 27.83 50.76
N GLN A 900 -29.53 28.62 51.66
CA GLN A 900 -30.83 29.23 51.43
C GLN A 900 -30.63 30.48 50.55
N PHE A 901 -30.72 30.33 49.24
CA PHE A 901 -30.98 31.47 48.34
C PHE A 901 -32.47 31.48 48.03
N ASN A 902 -33.17 32.47 48.56
CA ASN A 902 -34.58 32.73 48.29
C ASN A 902 -34.79 32.94 46.79
N MET A 903 -35.49 32.02 46.13
CA MET A 903 -36.20 32.31 44.90
C MET A 903 -37.69 32.35 45.23
N GLU A 904 -38.26 33.55 45.21
CA GLU A 904 -39.70 33.75 45.14
C GLU A 904 -40.24 33.05 43.88
N GLU A 905 -41.28 32.24 44.10
CA GLU A 905 -42.07 31.58 43.07
C GLU A 905 -42.55 32.61 42.04
N THR A 906 -41.91 32.62 40.86
CA THR A 906 -42.54 33.18 39.67
C THR A 906 -42.90 32.03 38.76
N THR A 907 -44.21 31.77 38.71
CA THR A 907 -44.94 30.86 37.86
C THR A 907 -44.42 30.87 36.41
N ARG A 908 -43.47 30.00 36.09
CA ARG A 908 -43.10 29.63 34.72
C ARG A 908 -42.85 28.14 34.70
N GLN A 909 -43.89 27.43 34.27
CA GLN A 909 -43.92 26.05 33.79
C GLN A 909 -42.59 25.30 33.95
N GLU A 910 -42.53 24.43 34.95
CA GLU A 910 -41.62 23.30 34.90
C GLU A 910 -41.78 22.61 33.54
N PRO A 911 -40.71 22.44 32.73
CA PRO A 911 -40.77 21.50 31.65
C PRO A 911 -40.84 20.12 32.30
N THR A 912 -42.06 19.61 32.36
CA THR A 912 -42.46 18.22 32.61
C THR A 912 -41.31 17.22 32.70
N ASP A 913 -41.38 16.40 33.74
CA ASP A 913 -40.58 15.20 34.05
C ASP A 913 -40.69 14.08 32.97
N GLY A 914 -40.98 14.42 31.72
CA GLY A 914 -41.04 13.54 30.57
C GLY A 914 -39.71 13.51 29.83
N ARG A 915 -38.86 12.53 30.12
CA ARG A 915 -37.66 12.25 29.30
C ARG A 915 -38.08 12.03 27.85
N LEU A 916 -37.66 12.92 26.96
CA LEU A 916 -37.94 12.81 25.52
C LEU A 916 -37.49 11.43 25.02
N THR A 917 -38.36 10.78 24.24
CA THR A 917 -37.97 9.58 23.51
C THR A 917 -36.88 9.92 22.49
N LEU A 918 -36.17 8.90 21.99
CA LEU A 918 -35.11 9.13 21.00
C LEU A 918 -35.64 9.80 19.72
N ILE A 919 -36.83 9.43 19.25
CA ILE A 919 -37.45 10.02 18.04
C ILE A 919 -37.82 11.48 18.29
N GLU A 920 -38.41 11.80 19.45
CA GLU A 920 -38.72 13.19 19.83
C GLU A 920 -37.45 14.02 19.96
N SER A 921 -36.39 13.44 20.54
CA SER A 921 -35.09 14.09 20.66
C SER A 921 -34.51 14.46 19.29
N LEU A 922 -34.50 13.52 18.34
CA LEU A 922 -33.96 13.72 16.99
C LEU A 922 -34.79 14.66 16.11
N THR A 923 -36.12 14.68 16.29
CA THR A 923 -37.04 15.55 15.53
C THR A 923 -37.22 16.94 16.16
N SER A 924 -36.73 17.13 17.38
CA SER A 924 -36.83 18.41 18.11
C SER A 924 -36.22 19.59 17.32
N LYS A 925 -36.76 20.78 17.57
CA LYS A 925 -36.21 22.03 17.01
C LYS A 925 -34.76 22.24 17.44
N ASP A 926 -34.44 21.99 18.71
CA ASP A 926 -33.10 22.19 19.23
C ASP A 926 -32.08 21.23 18.60
N PHE A 927 -32.43 19.95 18.38
CA PHE A 927 -31.49 19.02 17.75
C PHE A 927 -31.14 19.46 16.33
N ARG A 928 -32.13 19.90 15.54
CA ARG A 928 -31.90 20.43 14.18
C ARG A 928 -31.02 21.68 14.17
N LEU A 929 -31.23 22.59 15.12
CA LEU A 929 -30.39 23.80 15.25
C LEU A 929 -28.97 23.46 15.72
N ILE A 930 -28.81 22.54 16.68
CA ILE A 930 -27.51 22.03 17.11
C ILE A 930 -26.80 21.33 15.94
N PHE A 931 -27.51 20.59 15.09
CA PHE A 931 -26.97 19.93 13.91
C PHE A 931 -26.38 20.95 12.92
N ILE A 932 -27.12 22.00 12.58
CA ILE A 932 -26.63 23.07 11.70
C ILE A 932 -25.43 23.79 12.35
N MET A 933 -25.53 24.11 13.64
CA MET A 933 -24.47 24.78 14.40
C MET A 933 -23.17 23.97 14.39
N ILE A 934 -23.22 22.66 14.66
CA ILE A 934 -22.00 21.83 14.67
C ILE A 934 -21.46 21.65 13.25
N MET A 935 -22.33 21.47 12.24
CA MET A 935 -21.92 21.41 10.83
C MET A 935 -21.11 22.66 10.46
N SER A 936 -21.63 23.84 10.79
CA SER A 936 -20.97 25.12 10.55
C SER A 936 -19.65 25.26 11.32
N ASN A 937 -19.60 24.83 12.58
CA ASN A 937 -18.38 24.88 13.40
C ASN A 937 -17.24 24.01 12.84
N VAL A 938 -17.58 22.88 12.22
CA VAL A 938 -16.58 21.93 11.72
C VAL A 938 -16.21 22.16 10.25
N LEU A 939 -17.08 22.81 9.46
CA LEU A 939 -16.95 22.94 8.00
C LEU A 939 -15.58 23.44 7.53
N PHE A 940 -15.12 24.57 8.08
CA PHE A 940 -13.83 25.15 7.69
C PHE A 940 -12.67 24.18 7.99
N GLY A 941 -12.65 23.60 9.20
CA GLY A 941 -11.57 22.72 9.62
C GLY A 941 -11.47 21.47 8.76
N VAL A 942 -12.60 20.82 8.41
CA VAL A 942 -12.55 19.61 7.57
C VAL A 942 -12.03 19.92 6.16
N CYS A 943 -12.48 21.03 5.56
CA CYS A 943 -12.07 21.42 4.21
C CYS A 943 -10.59 21.83 4.19
N CYS A 944 -10.18 22.74 5.08
CA CYS A 944 -8.81 23.28 5.09
C CYS A 944 -7.77 22.28 5.60
N PHE A 945 -8.04 21.50 6.65
CA PHE A 945 -7.02 20.58 7.21
C PHE A 945 -6.63 19.47 6.25
N SER A 946 -7.55 19.02 5.40
CA SER A 946 -7.27 18.03 4.35
C SER A 946 -6.20 18.48 3.34
N ARG A 947 -5.99 19.79 3.22
CA ARG A 947 -5.02 20.41 2.28
C ARG A 947 -3.98 21.30 2.97
N LEU A 948 -3.90 21.29 4.31
CA LEU A 948 -3.02 22.19 5.04
C LEU A 948 -1.54 22.05 4.62
N SER A 949 -1.07 20.81 4.43
CA SER A 949 0.29 20.57 3.94
C SER A 949 0.51 21.20 2.57
N ASN A 950 -0.44 21.03 1.65
CA ASN A 950 -0.41 21.63 0.32
C ASN A 950 -0.43 23.16 0.37
N MET A 951 -1.22 23.77 1.26
CA MET A 951 -1.24 25.23 1.39
C MET A 951 0.11 25.78 1.85
N VAL A 952 0.80 25.06 2.73
CA VAL A 952 2.14 25.44 3.22
C VAL A 952 3.20 25.27 2.13
N THR A 953 3.13 24.24 1.30
CA THR A 953 4.06 24.02 0.18
C THR A 953 3.77 24.92 -1.01
N ASP A 954 2.52 25.01 -1.44
CA ASP A 954 2.13 25.61 -2.71
C ASP A 954 2.11 27.14 -2.61
N ILE A 955 1.47 27.71 -1.57
CA ILE A 955 1.32 29.17 -1.42
C ILE A 955 2.62 29.81 -0.90
N PHE A 956 3.26 29.15 0.07
CA PHE A 956 4.39 29.72 0.83
C PHE A 956 5.75 29.12 0.44
N GLY A 957 5.80 28.13 -0.45
CA GLY A 957 7.05 27.54 -0.97
C GLY A 957 7.88 26.82 0.10
N ARG A 958 7.26 26.32 1.17
CA ARG A 958 7.96 25.65 2.29
C ARG A 958 8.22 24.18 2.01
N SER A 959 9.20 23.60 2.71
CA SER A 959 9.56 22.18 2.56
C SER A 959 8.46 21.24 3.07
N ALA A 960 8.41 20.00 2.56
CA ALA A 960 7.49 18.97 3.04
C ALA A 960 7.67 18.65 4.54
N ASN A 961 8.92 18.71 5.05
CA ASN A 961 9.22 18.50 6.47
C ASN A 961 8.66 19.61 7.36
N GLU A 962 8.75 20.86 6.89
CA GLU A 962 8.14 22.00 7.58
C GLU A 962 6.61 21.88 7.57
N ALA A 963 6.02 21.54 6.42
CA ALA A 963 4.58 21.34 6.29
C ALA A 963 4.05 20.23 7.22
N SER A 964 4.73 19.08 7.30
CA SER A 964 4.42 18.00 8.25
C SER A 964 4.50 18.47 9.72
N THR A 965 5.46 19.33 10.04
CA THR A 965 5.59 19.93 11.37
C THR A 965 4.42 20.85 11.70
N ILE A 966 3.99 21.69 10.76
CA ILE A 966 2.82 22.55 10.93
C ILE A 966 1.54 21.73 11.13
N VAL A 967 1.35 20.64 10.35
CA VAL A 967 0.22 19.71 10.52
C VAL A 967 0.24 19.07 11.92
N SER A 968 1.42 18.70 12.40
CA SER A 968 1.59 18.12 13.75
C SER A 968 1.23 19.12 14.85
N ILE A 969 1.70 20.37 14.76
CA ILE A 969 1.35 21.42 15.74
C ILE A 969 -0.15 21.75 15.67
N ASN A 970 -0.74 21.76 14.48
CA ASN A 970 -2.18 21.93 14.28
C ASN A 970 -2.99 20.86 15.04
N GLY A 971 -2.52 19.60 15.04
CA GLY A 971 -3.09 18.53 15.87
C GLY A 971 -3.02 18.83 17.38
N GLY A 972 -1.96 19.50 17.84
CA GLY A 972 -1.81 19.99 19.21
C GLY A 972 -2.85 21.03 19.61
N PHE A 973 -3.10 22.04 18.77
CA PHE A 973 -4.16 23.02 18.99
C PHE A 973 -5.55 22.41 18.93
N ASN A 974 -5.78 21.44 18.04
CA ASN A 974 -7.03 20.66 17.98
C ASN A 974 -7.29 19.91 19.28
N LEU A 975 -6.28 19.20 19.79
CA LEU A 975 -6.31 18.54 21.10
C LEU A 975 -6.59 19.54 22.23
N GLY A 976 -5.86 20.65 22.26
CA GLY A 976 -6.01 21.71 23.26
C GLY A 976 -7.43 22.26 23.27
N GLY A 977 -8.00 22.53 22.09
CA GLY A 977 -9.38 22.97 21.93
C GLY A 977 -10.40 21.98 22.51
N ARG A 978 -10.24 20.68 22.20
CA ARG A 978 -11.12 19.60 22.71
C ARG A 978 -11.15 19.56 24.24
N LEU A 979 -10.01 19.74 24.90
CA LEU A 979 -9.92 19.75 26.36
C LEU A 979 -10.41 21.07 26.96
N LEU A 980 -9.92 22.20 26.44
CA LEU A 980 -10.14 23.53 27.00
C LEU A 980 -11.60 23.93 26.92
N PHE A 981 -12.20 23.97 25.73
CA PHE A 981 -13.59 24.42 25.58
C PHE A 981 -14.58 23.46 26.24
N ALA A 982 -14.33 22.15 26.18
CA ALA A 982 -15.20 21.19 26.83
C ALA A 982 -15.16 21.32 28.36
N THR A 983 -13.98 21.48 28.96
CA THR A 983 -13.83 21.69 30.41
C THR A 983 -14.40 23.05 30.83
N ILE A 984 -14.10 24.12 30.09
CA ILE A 984 -14.63 25.46 30.35
C ILE A 984 -16.16 25.48 30.24
N SER A 985 -16.74 24.70 29.33
CA SER A 985 -18.20 24.63 29.16
C SER A 985 -18.93 24.02 30.36
N ASP A 986 -18.22 23.31 31.27
CA ASP A 986 -18.82 22.90 32.53
C ASP A 986 -19.11 24.07 33.48
N TYR A 987 -18.45 25.22 33.26
CA TYR A 987 -18.57 26.44 34.07
C TYR A 987 -19.28 27.58 33.32
N LEU A 988 -18.90 27.88 32.07
CA LEU A 988 -19.48 28.98 31.26
C LEU A 988 -20.84 28.61 30.63
N GLY A 989 -21.19 27.33 30.63
CA GLY A 989 -22.33 26.81 29.87
C GLY A 989 -21.97 26.43 28.43
N ARG A 990 -22.79 25.55 27.83
CA ARG A 990 -22.53 24.95 26.51
C ARG A 990 -22.78 25.94 25.39
N LYS A 991 -23.87 26.70 25.48
CA LYS A 991 -24.26 27.68 24.46
C LYS A 991 -23.23 28.81 24.36
N SER A 992 -22.76 29.31 25.51
CA SER A 992 -21.73 30.37 25.59
C SER A 992 -20.41 29.95 24.92
N CYS A 993 -19.94 28.72 25.15
CA CYS A 993 -18.72 28.23 24.52
C CYS A 993 -18.83 28.17 22.99
N TYR A 994 -19.96 27.69 22.44
CA TYR A 994 -20.18 27.71 20.99
C TYR A 994 -20.28 29.13 20.41
N MET A 995 -20.86 30.08 21.16
CA MET A 995 -20.89 31.49 20.74
C MET A 995 -19.47 32.05 20.60
N ILE A 996 -18.58 31.78 21.56
CA ILE A 996 -17.19 32.21 21.51
C ILE A 996 -16.47 31.56 20.32
N MET A 997 -16.56 30.24 20.18
CA MET A 997 -15.87 29.50 19.12
C MET A 997 -16.32 29.95 17.72
N LEU A 998 -17.62 30.08 17.47
CA LEU A 998 -18.14 30.51 16.16
C LEU A 998 -17.81 31.99 15.88
N THR A 999 -17.81 32.86 16.89
CA THR A 999 -17.41 34.27 16.71
C THR A 999 -15.95 34.39 16.31
N ILE A 1000 -15.06 33.63 16.97
CA ILE A 1000 -13.64 33.59 16.60
C ILE A 1000 -13.47 33.07 15.17
N GLN A 1001 -14.18 32.00 14.80
CA GLN A 1001 -14.14 31.47 13.43
C GLN A 1001 -14.66 32.48 12.39
N LEU A 1002 -15.74 33.22 12.66
CA LEU A 1002 -16.23 34.28 11.78
C LEU A 1002 -15.15 35.33 11.48
N LEU A 1003 -14.48 35.82 12.53
CA LEU A 1003 -13.43 36.83 12.39
C LEU A 1003 -12.23 36.29 11.62
N VAL A 1004 -11.75 35.09 11.97
CA VAL A 1004 -10.56 34.50 11.33
C VAL A 1004 -10.83 34.17 9.86
N VAL A 1005 -11.98 33.58 9.54
CA VAL A 1005 -12.32 33.21 8.16
C VAL A 1005 -12.58 34.45 7.30
N ALA A 1006 -13.16 35.52 7.86
CA ALA A 1006 -13.32 36.80 7.16
C ALA A 1006 -11.97 37.44 6.79
N CYS A 1007 -10.96 37.32 7.67
CA CYS A 1007 -9.61 37.83 7.41
C CYS A 1007 -8.73 36.87 6.58
N PHE A 1008 -9.17 35.63 6.34
CA PHE A 1008 -8.35 34.58 5.72
C PHE A 1008 -7.82 34.97 4.35
N SER A 1009 -8.69 35.52 3.49
CA SER A 1009 -8.32 35.96 2.14
C SER A 1009 -7.26 37.06 2.15
N THR A 1010 -7.33 37.99 3.10
CA THR A 1010 -6.35 39.08 3.24
C THR A 1010 -4.98 38.54 3.64
N VAL A 1011 -4.96 37.58 4.57
CA VAL A 1011 -3.74 36.97 5.10
C VAL A 1011 -2.99 36.15 4.04
N THR A 1012 -3.71 35.30 3.29
CA THR A 1012 -3.12 34.46 2.24
C THR A 1012 -2.72 35.28 1.01
N SER A 1013 -3.51 36.28 0.60
CA SER A 1013 -3.17 37.16 -0.53
C SER A 1013 -1.95 38.02 -0.22
N GLY A 1014 -1.82 38.48 1.03
CA GLY A 1014 -0.63 39.18 1.52
C GLY A 1014 0.58 38.28 1.77
N LYS A 1015 0.47 36.97 1.52
CA LYS A 1015 1.50 35.94 1.79
C LYS A 1015 2.10 36.05 3.21
N ALA A 1016 1.30 36.48 4.18
CA ALA A 1016 1.73 36.68 5.56
C ALA A 1016 1.78 35.34 6.31
N TYR A 1017 2.89 34.61 6.19
CA TYR A 1017 3.06 33.24 6.67
C TYR A 1017 2.67 33.04 8.15
N TRP A 1018 3.21 33.83 9.08
CA TRP A 1018 2.91 33.66 10.50
C TRP A 1018 1.47 33.99 10.87
N ALA A 1019 0.88 34.99 10.23
CA ALA A 1019 -0.54 35.31 10.42
C ALA A 1019 -1.42 34.15 9.93
N PHE A 1020 -1.08 33.53 8.80
CA PHE A 1020 -1.77 32.35 8.28
C PHE A 1020 -1.71 31.18 9.28
N ILE A 1021 -0.51 30.88 9.79
CA ILE A 1021 -0.32 29.79 10.76
C ILE A 1021 -1.14 30.03 12.04
N MET A 1022 -1.12 31.24 12.59
CA MET A 1022 -1.91 31.60 13.77
C MET A 1022 -3.42 31.50 13.52
N SER A 1023 -3.88 31.90 12.33
CA SER A 1023 -5.28 31.72 11.92
C SER A 1023 -5.67 30.23 11.89
N ILE A 1024 -4.85 29.38 11.27
CA ILE A 1024 -5.09 27.93 11.18
C ILE A 1024 -5.16 27.30 12.57
N TRP A 1025 -4.19 27.59 13.46
CA TRP A 1025 -4.16 27.03 14.81
C TRP A 1025 -5.34 27.50 15.67
N THR A 1026 -5.74 28.77 15.55
CA THR A 1026 -6.91 29.31 16.25
C THR A 1026 -8.19 28.59 15.81
N VAL A 1027 -8.36 28.37 14.50
CA VAL A 1027 -9.52 27.64 13.98
C VAL A 1027 -9.46 26.15 14.37
N ALA A 1028 -8.29 25.53 14.39
CA ALA A 1028 -8.12 24.16 14.88
C ALA A 1028 -8.53 23.99 16.34
N MET A 1029 -8.23 24.98 17.18
CA MET A 1029 -8.68 25.01 18.57
C MET A 1029 -10.21 25.14 18.67
N CYS A 1030 -10.83 26.01 17.88
CA CYS A 1030 -12.31 26.17 17.88
C CYS A 1030 -13.02 24.95 17.29
N TYR A 1031 -12.44 24.33 16.27
CA TYR A 1031 -12.92 23.10 15.65
C TYR A 1031 -12.87 21.93 16.64
N GLY A 1032 -11.72 21.76 17.32
CA GLY A 1032 -11.57 20.76 18.37
C GLY A 1032 -12.53 21.01 19.54
N GLY A 1033 -12.69 22.26 19.95
CA GLY A 1033 -13.61 22.64 21.03
C GLY A 1033 -15.06 22.27 20.75
N GLY A 1034 -15.52 22.34 19.49
CA GLY A 1034 -16.84 21.85 19.09
C GLY A 1034 -17.01 20.36 19.38
N PHE A 1035 -16.10 19.52 18.88
CA PHE A 1035 -16.15 18.07 19.12
C PHE A 1035 -16.01 17.68 20.60
N GLY A 1036 -15.22 18.43 21.38
CA GLY A 1036 -15.12 18.21 22.82
C GLY A 1036 -16.40 18.56 23.58
N THR A 1037 -17.11 19.61 23.15
CA THR A 1037 -18.28 20.15 23.87
C THR A 1037 -19.60 19.49 23.45
N ILE A 1038 -19.70 18.99 22.20
CA ILE A 1038 -20.97 18.45 21.66
C ILE A 1038 -21.56 17.29 22.47
N PRO A 1039 -20.80 16.30 22.99
CA PRO A 1039 -21.43 15.17 23.67
C PRO A 1039 -22.08 15.61 24.98
N ALA A 1040 -21.43 16.51 25.71
CA ALA A 1040 -21.98 17.09 26.92
C ALA A 1040 -23.22 17.95 26.62
N TYR A 1041 -23.22 18.71 25.52
CA TYR A 1041 -24.38 19.50 25.12
C TYR A 1041 -25.60 18.61 24.79
N LEU A 1042 -25.39 17.52 24.04
CA LEU A 1042 -26.46 16.55 23.73
C LEU A 1042 -26.95 15.83 24.98
N THR A 1043 -26.05 15.43 25.88
CA THR A 1043 -26.40 14.75 27.13
C THR A 1043 -27.21 15.66 28.06
N ASP A 1044 -26.83 16.94 28.17
CA ASP A 1044 -27.52 17.94 28.99
C ASP A 1044 -28.90 18.31 28.42
N ARG A 1045 -29.11 18.20 27.10
CA ARG A 1045 -30.38 18.56 26.45
C ARG A 1045 -31.36 17.38 26.27
N PHE A 1046 -30.86 16.21 25.89
CA PHE A 1046 -31.68 15.04 25.51
C PHE A 1046 -31.54 13.85 26.46
N GLY A 1047 -30.70 13.98 27.48
CA GLY A 1047 -30.47 12.97 28.50
C GLY A 1047 -29.41 11.91 28.15
N PRO A 1048 -28.83 11.25 29.16
CA PRO A 1048 -27.74 10.28 28.98
C PRO A 1048 -28.16 8.95 28.35
N GLN A 1049 -29.45 8.62 28.36
CA GLN A 1049 -30.00 7.42 27.69
C GLN A 1049 -29.96 7.55 26.17
N ASN A 1050 -30.22 8.75 25.65
CA ASN A 1050 -30.23 9.05 24.23
C ASN A 1050 -28.88 9.54 23.70
N THR A 1051 -27.85 9.61 24.54
CA THR A 1051 -26.58 10.26 24.20
C THR A 1051 -25.82 9.54 23.09
N GLY A 1052 -25.66 8.22 23.12
CA GLY A 1052 -24.98 7.49 22.05
C GLY A 1052 -25.66 7.68 20.68
N PRO A 1053 -26.99 7.46 20.55
CA PRO A 1053 -27.71 7.64 19.30
C PRO A 1053 -27.77 9.10 18.82
N CYS A 1054 -28.06 10.07 19.70
CA CYS A 1054 -28.05 11.49 19.34
C CYS A 1054 -26.66 11.94 18.89
N HIS A 1055 -25.61 11.50 19.57
CA HIS A 1055 -24.23 11.79 19.17
C HIS A 1055 -23.86 11.08 17.86
N GLY A 1056 -24.30 9.85 17.64
CA GLY A 1056 -24.14 9.17 16.35
C GLY A 1056 -24.75 9.95 15.19
N VAL A 1057 -26.00 10.40 15.35
CA VAL A 1057 -26.70 11.20 14.32
C VAL A 1057 -26.05 12.56 14.13
N ILE A 1058 -25.58 13.22 15.21
CA ILE A 1058 -24.90 14.52 15.06
C ILE A 1058 -23.60 14.40 14.26
N LEU A 1059 -22.92 13.26 14.30
CA LEU A 1059 -21.69 13.05 13.51
C LEU A 1059 -21.96 12.97 12.00
N VAL A 1060 -23.21 12.80 11.57
CA VAL A 1060 -23.58 12.98 10.15
C VAL A 1060 -23.36 14.42 9.69
N ALA A 1061 -23.46 15.41 10.59
CA ALA A 1061 -23.08 16.79 10.27
C ALA A 1061 -21.60 16.90 9.89
N TRP A 1062 -20.73 16.13 10.55
CA TRP A 1062 -19.32 16.02 10.19
C TRP A 1062 -19.14 15.33 8.82
N SER A 1063 -19.90 14.27 8.55
CA SER A 1063 -19.90 13.61 7.23
C SER A 1063 -20.35 14.55 6.10
N LEU A 1064 -21.41 15.33 6.30
CA LEU A 1064 -21.90 16.31 5.31
C LEU A 1064 -20.88 17.43 5.08
N ALA A 1065 -20.27 17.94 6.15
CA ALA A 1065 -19.22 18.93 6.06
C ALA A 1065 -17.97 18.38 5.34
N GLY A 1066 -17.60 17.14 5.59
CA GLY A 1066 -16.43 16.50 4.98
C GLY A 1066 -16.64 16.12 3.53
N VAL A 1067 -17.66 15.31 3.23
CA VAL A 1067 -17.96 14.85 1.87
C VAL A 1067 -18.51 16.00 1.03
N GLY A 1068 -19.59 16.64 1.48
CA GLY A 1068 -20.23 17.72 0.74
C GLY A 1068 -19.34 18.95 0.65
N GLY A 1069 -18.84 19.44 1.78
CA GLY A 1069 -17.96 20.61 1.82
C GLY A 1069 -16.63 20.38 1.10
N GLY A 1070 -16.00 19.22 1.30
CA GLY A 1070 -14.73 18.87 0.63
C GLY A 1070 -14.86 18.74 -0.89
N MET A 1071 -15.93 18.10 -1.39
CA MET A 1071 -16.18 17.97 -2.83
C MET A 1071 -16.47 19.32 -3.48
N ILE A 1072 -17.24 20.20 -2.83
CA ILE A 1072 -17.45 21.58 -3.29
C ILE A 1072 -16.10 22.31 -3.33
N TYR A 1073 -15.31 22.18 -2.25
CA TYR A 1073 -14.00 22.82 -2.17
C TYR A 1073 -13.08 22.43 -3.33
N ILE A 1074 -12.95 21.14 -3.60
CA ILE A 1074 -12.11 20.61 -4.69
C ILE A 1074 -12.65 21.04 -6.06
N THR A 1075 -13.97 20.97 -6.26
CA THR A 1075 -14.58 21.36 -7.53
C THR A 1075 -14.32 22.83 -7.83
N VAL A 1076 -14.53 23.72 -6.85
CA VAL A 1076 -14.22 25.15 -6.97
C VAL A 1076 -12.73 25.36 -7.23
N PHE A 1077 -11.86 24.68 -6.47
CA PHE A 1077 -10.42 24.76 -6.65
C PHE A 1077 -10.01 24.39 -8.09
N ASN A 1078 -10.46 23.23 -8.60
CA ASN A 1078 -10.12 22.75 -9.93
C ASN A 1078 -10.68 23.63 -11.06
N ILE A 1079 -11.89 24.19 -10.88
CA ILE A 1079 -12.47 25.17 -11.81
C ILE A 1079 -11.56 26.39 -11.91
N VAL A 1080 -11.10 26.94 -10.78
CA VAL A 1080 -10.22 28.12 -10.77
C VAL A 1080 -8.87 27.82 -11.43
N ILE A 1081 -8.28 26.65 -11.18
CA ILE A 1081 -7.04 26.23 -11.85
C ILE A 1081 -7.23 26.13 -13.37
N LYS A 1082 -8.38 25.60 -13.84
CA LYS A 1082 -8.71 25.50 -15.27
C LYS A 1082 -8.81 26.87 -15.96
N TYR A 1083 -9.11 27.95 -15.22
CA TYR A 1083 -9.13 29.32 -15.73
C TYR A 1083 -7.75 29.98 -15.83
N GLY A 1084 -6.65 29.24 -15.60
CA GLY A 1084 -5.28 29.70 -15.81
C GLY A 1084 -4.54 30.13 -14.54
N TYR A 1085 -5.14 29.94 -13.36
CA TYR A 1085 -4.46 30.12 -12.08
C TYR A 1085 -3.62 28.90 -11.72
N THR A 1086 -2.53 29.11 -11.00
CA THR A 1086 -1.64 28.03 -10.52
C THR A 1086 -1.95 27.65 -9.07
N ALA A 1087 -1.54 26.45 -8.64
CA ALA A 1087 -1.68 26.04 -7.25
C ALA A 1087 -0.89 26.93 -6.27
N SER A 1088 0.12 27.65 -6.76
CA SER A 1088 0.88 28.65 -6.00
C SER A 1088 0.15 29.97 -5.80
N ASP A 1089 -0.94 30.22 -6.52
CA ASP A 1089 -1.75 31.42 -6.33
C ASP A 1089 -2.64 31.26 -5.09
N PRO A 1090 -2.78 32.29 -4.23
CA PRO A 1090 -3.69 32.24 -3.09
C PRO A 1090 -5.18 32.20 -3.50
N TYR A 1091 -5.50 32.67 -4.71
CA TYR A 1091 -6.88 32.88 -5.17
C TYR A 1091 -7.75 31.60 -5.19
N PRO A 1092 -7.31 30.45 -5.75
CA PRO A 1092 -8.03 29.17 -5.65
C PRO A 1092 -8.47 28.77 -4.24
N TYR A 1093 -7.67 29.12 -3.23
CA TYR A 1093 -7.97 28.83 -1.83
C TYR A 1093 -8.94 29.87 -1.21
N ASN A 1094 -8.81 31.14 -1.60
CA ASN A 1094 -9.58 32.25 -1.05
C ASN A 1094 -11.05 32.26 -1.49
N VAL A 1095 -11.34 31.87 -2.73
CA VAL A 1095 -12.73 31.74 -3.21
C VAL A 1095 -13.54 30.82 -2.29
N ASN A 1096 -12.89 29.76 -1.77
CA ASN A 1096 -13.53 28.82 -0.88
C ASN A 1096 -13.85 29.39 0.52
N SER A 1097 -13.10 30.37 1.01
CA SER A 1097 -13.38 30.95 2.33
C SER A 1097 -14.71 31.71 2.39
N TRP A 1098 -15.20 32.28 1.28
CA TRP A 1098 -16.41 33.10 1.27
C TRP A 1098 -17.69 32.31 1.50
N TRP A 1099 -17.86 31.18 0.82
CA TRP A 1099 -19.04 30.34 1.04
C TRP A 1099 -18.98 29.67 2.42
N ILE A 1100 -17.79 29.27 2.88
CA ILE A 1100 -17.61 28.73 4.23
C ILE A 1100 -17.99 29.77 5.29
N LEU A 1101 -17.60 31.04 5.11
CA LEU A 1101 -17.97 32.14 6.00
C LEU A 1101 -19.49 32.29 6.13
N ALA A 1102 -20.22 32.19 5.02
CA ALA A 1102 -21.69 32.25 5.03
C ALA A 1102 -22.30 31.11 5.87
N PHE A 1103 -21.77 29.89 5.77
CA PHE A 1103 -22.22 28.76 6.59
C PHE A 1103 -21.91 28.96 8.08
N ILE A 1104 -20.74 29.50 8.43
CA ILE A 1104 -20.39 29.81 9.82
C ILE A 1104 -21.37 30.86 10.37
N ALA A 1105 -21.72 31.89 9.59
CA ALA A 1105 -22.69 32.91 9.98
C ALA A 1105 -24.09 32.31 10.22
N ILE A 1106 -24.54 31.39 9.35
CA ILE A 1106 -25.81 30.66 9.54
C ILE A 1106 -25.77 29.87 10.86
N GLY A 1107 -24.69 29.14 11.13
CA GLY A 1107 -24.54 28.38 12.38
C GLY A 1107 -24.56 29.26 13.62
N TRP A 1108 -23.92 30.43 13.55
CA TRP A 1108 -23.93 31.44 14.61
C TRP A 1108 -25.34 31.99 14.85
N ILE A 1109 -26.10 32.29 13.79
CA ILE A 1109 -27.50 32.73 13.89
C ILE A 1109 -28.38 31.61 14.48
N CYS A 1110 -28.24 30.37 14.02
CA CYS A 1110 -28.99 29.22 14.54
C CYS A 1110 -28.79 29.06 16.05
N LEU A 1111 -27.57 29.30 16.55
CA LEU A 1111 -27.24 29.19 17.97
C LEU A 1111 -28.07 30.14 18.86
N LEU A 1112 -28.45 31.33 18.34
CA LEU A 1112 -29.29 32.27 19.09
C LEU A 1112 -30.65 31.66 19.44
N PHE A 1113 -31.21 30.86 18.54
CA PHE A 1113 -32.54 30.24 18.67
C PHE A 1113 -32.56 28.93 19.44
N ILE A 1114 -31.39 28.38 19.82
CA ILE A 1114 -31.31 27.18 20.65
C ILE A 1114 -31.64 27.54 22.10
N SER A 1115 -32.49 26.73 22.73
CA SER A 1115 -32.88 26.94 24.13
C SER A 1115 -31.67 26.79 25.08
N PRO A 1116 -31.50 27.66 26.10
CA PRO A 1116 -30.40 27.58 27.05
C PRO A 1116 -30.52 26.32 27.95
N THR A 1117 -29.39 25.70 28.27
CA THR A 1117 -29.32 24.62 29.27
C THR A 1117 -29.37 25.18 30.70
N LYS A 1118 -29.62 24.32 31.70
CA LYS A 1118 -29.58 24.72 33.13
C LYS A 1118 -28.26 25.44 33.49
N LYS A 1119 -27.13 24.96 32.97
CA LYS A 1119 -25.82 25.59 33.15
C LYS A 1119 -25.71 26.97 32.51
N ASP A 1120 -26.29 27.15 31.32
CA ASP A 1120 -26.31 28.46 30.63
C ASP A 1120 -27.14 29.50 31.42
N ILE A 1121 -28.23 29.07 32.05
CA ILE A 1121 -29.10 29.93 32.88
C ILE A 1121 -28.34 30.39 34.12
N ILE A 1122 -27.74 29.46 34.87
CA ILE A 1122 -26.94 29.75 36.08
C ILE A 1122 -25.81 30.72 35.76
N PHE A 1123 -25.10 30.50 34.65
CA PHE A 1123 -24.03 31.40 34.23
C PHE A 1123 -24.55 32.82 33.90
N ARG A 1124 -25.69 32.93 33.21
CA ARG A 1124 -26.31 34.22 32.89
C ARG A 1124 -26.72 34.97 34.16
N GLU A 1125 -27.25 34.26 35.15
CA GLU A 1125 -27.60 34.84 36.46
C GLU A 1125 -26.37 35.30 37.23
N ASN A 1126 -25.29 34.51 37.24
CA ASN A 1126 -24.02 34.87 37.84
C ASN A 1126 -23.41 36.12 37.20
N ILE A 1127 -23.41 36.22 35.86
CA ILE A 1127 -22.97 37.44 35.15
C ILE A 1127 -23.86 38.61 35.50
N ARG A 1128 -25.19 38.44 35.51
CA ARG A 1128 -26.12 39.53 35.84
C ARG A 1128 -25.89 40.01 37.28
N SER A 1129 -25.65 39.10 38.21
CA SER A 1129 -25.26 39.42 39.59
C SER A 1129 -23.94 40.18 39.65
N LEU A 1130 -22.91 39.70 38.94
CA LEU A 1130 -21.59 40.36 38.89
C LEU A 1130 -21.68 41.77 38.29
N LEU A 1131 -22.34 41.92 37.14
CA LEU A 1131 -22.57 43.22 36.50
C LEU A 1131 -23.37 44.15 37.42
N SER A 1132 -24.38 43.64 38.12
CA SER A 1132 -25.13 44.44 39.10
C SER A 1132 -24.27 44.88 40.29
N LYS A 1133 -23.22 44.12 40.65
CA LYS A 1133 -22.24 44.48 41.68
C LYS A 1133 -21.12 45.39 41.19
N VAL A 1134 -20.87 45.46 39.89
CA VAL A 1134 -19.90 46.38 39.26
C VAL A 1134 -20.55 47.73 38.93
N VAL A 1135 -21.85 47.72 38.62
CA VAL A 1135 -22.67 48.92 38.37
C VAL A 1135 -23.10 49.61 39.66
N ARG A 1136 -23.25 48.87 40.77
CA ARG A 1136 -23.35 49.41 42.13
C ARG A 1136 -21.96 49.75 42.64
#